data_AF-A0A9D8PDZ9-F1
#
_entry.id   AF-A0A9D8PDZ9-F1
#
_cell.length_a   1.000
_cell.length_b   1.000
_cell.length_c   1.000
_cell.angle_alpha   90.00
_cell.angle_beta   90.00
_cell.angle_gamma   90.00
#
_symmetry.space_group_name_H-M   'P 1'
#
loop_
_entity.id
_entity.type
_entity.pdbx_description
1 polymer ?
#
loop_
_entity_poly.entity_id
_entity_poly.type
_entity_poly.pdbx_seq_one_letter_code
_entity_poly.pdbx_strand_id
1 'polypeptide(L)'
;MKFRLAAILIALGLALALALPVFAHASLLRSIPEANAALDRAPAQIELFFSEALEPSFSSIVVIDSNGAQMDNFDSRVDPADATRLTVTLRSLPDGVYTVSWQVLSAVDGHSTAGAFPFAVGDVDAAALANAERASKQIKLSLGEIVSRWLMYLSATALAGGALFVRIVWQPTIESSASEVESAAFGSLWRRLASIGIIIFVIANLIALLIHAGQASGAEIAAPWSDAASSVLFNTRFGALWIARIALAFALAGLLSETRAAREQWIAFGLSLLILLTISLGSHAAADPQPALPVAADWIHLAAASVWVGGLTHFVAAMWGLRRFDSSARTQITARLIPRFSALALIGVGALTLTGLYATALRVGSLEALNSTVYGQTLIAKLILIVPMVGIGAVNLLGVTPAMKKAAAARSTTPLVERFRNIVTSELTIGAALFLSVGVLTSLPPARTTAGDPVIAQSANVDDLRLDLEITPGRVGINTFTLAVASGGQPVLEAKEALLRFTPASGKLPPSETPLAAAGDGRYSVKGSYLSLPDDWQVMAVVRREGMFDAFAIFNMNVGASAKAQSYPWHRVAGALLLLGALAYLFAFSTLGRTWNQLAAWGLAPALALAVASVVTFNRAPPVQAAGLVNPIPPNAASVAAGKAIYESKCLPCHGETGKGDGPVGLTMSPRPADLSLHAVLGVHSDGQLFLWITDGFPGSVMPAFRAALAEEERWHVVNYVRTLAPK
;
A
#
# COMPACT_ATOMS: atom_id res chain seq x y z
N MET A 1 -0.09 35.48 27.80
CA MET A 1 -0.42 34.07 28.12
C MET A 1 -1.80 33.62 27.60
N LYS A 2 -2.90 34.37 27.84
CA LYS A 2 -4.27 33.99 27.39
C LYS A 2 -4.40 33.84 25.86
N PHE A 3 -3.87 34.78 25.07
CA PHE A 3 -3.88 34.71 23.60
C PHE A 3 -3.07 33.53 23.04
N ARG A 4 -1.92 33.20 23.63
CA ARG A 4 -1.09 32.06 23.22
C ARG A 4 -1.79 30.73 23.48
N LEU A 5 -2.45 30.58 24.63
CA LEU A 5 -3.20 29.38 24.96
C LEU A 5 -4.42 29.18 24.05
N ALA A 6 -5.13 30.26 23.71
CA ALA A 6 -6.24 30.21 22.76
C ALA A 6 -5.78 29.77 21.36
N ALA A 7 -4.68 30.31 20.84
CA ALA A 7 -4.12 29.90 19.54
C ALA A 7 -3.70 28.43 19.51
N ILE A 8 -3.10 27.92 20.59
CA ILE A 8 -2.73 26.51 20.73
C ILE A 8 -3.97 25.61 20.77
N LEU A 9 -5.00 25.98 21.52
CA LEU A 9 -6.25 25.22 21.62
C LEU A 9 -7.03 25.22 20.31
N ILE A 10 -7.02 26.34 19.57
CA ILE A 10 -7.64 26.43 18.24
C ILE A 10 -6.89 25.54 17.25
N ALA A 11 -5.56 25.60 17.20
CA ALA A 11 -4.75 24.75 16.31
C ALA A 11 -4.90 23.26 16.64
N LEU A 12 -4.97 22.91 17.94
CA LEU A 12 -5.23 21.56 18.40
C LEU A 12 -6.64 21.10 18.02
N GLY A 13 -7.66 21.95 18.22
CA GLY A 13 -9.04 21.67 17.81
C GLY A 13 -9.18 21.44 16.31
N LEU A 14 -8.49 22.24 15.48
CA LEU A 14 -8.46 22.06 14.03
C LEU A 14 -7.79 20.73 13.65
N ALA A 15 -6.64 20.42 14.23
CA ALA A 15 -5.90 19.19 13.93
C ALA A 15 -6.67 17.92 14.31
N LEU A 16 -7.39 17.92 15.44
CA LEU A 16 -8.24 16.80 15.84
C LEU A 16 -9.53 16.70 14.99
N ALA A 17 -10.13 17.81 14.59
CA ALA A 17 -11.33 17.80 13.74
C ALA A 17 -11.05 17.26 12.32
N LEU A 18 -9.80 17.37 11.84
CA LEU A 18 -9.34 16.91 10.51
C LEU A 18 -8.87 15.44 10.49
N ALA A 19 -9.00 14.71 11.61
CA ALA A 19 -8.60 13.31 11.76
C ALA A 19 -9.68 12.29 11.30
N LEU A 20 -10.75 12.75 10.64
CA LEU A 20 -11.77 11.86 10.09
C LEU A 20 -11.18 10.96 8.98
N PRO A 21 -11.62 9.69 8.91
CA PRO A 21 -11.18 8.78 7.85
C PRO A 21 -11.72 9.27 6.52
N VAL A 22 -10.82 9.45 5.56
CA VAL A 22 -11.19 9.76 4.20
C VAL A 22 -10.23 9.00 3.29
N PHE A 23 -10.77 8.39 2.25
CA PHE A 23 -9.95 7.86 1.16
C PHE A 23 -9.00 8.98 0.73
N ALA A 24 -7.73 8.64 0.49
CA ALA A 24 -6.79 9.62 -0.06
C ALA A 24 -6.32 9.15 -1.42
N HIS A 25 -6.27 10.11 -2.34
CA HIS A 25 -5.95 10.07 -3.77
C HIS A 25 -7.11 9.68 -4.69
N ALA A 26 -7.49 10.63 -5.55
CA ALA A 26 -8.26 10.36 -6.77
C ALA A 26 -7.45 9.49 -7.73
N SER A 27 -7.60 8.18 -7.61
CA SER A 27 -6.95 7.17 -8.45
C SER A 27 -7.88 6.83 -9.61
N LEU A 28 -7.33 6.77 -10.84
CA LEU A 28 -8.09 6.34 -12.01
C LEU A 28 -8.53 4.88 -11.83
N LEU A 29 -9.84 4.64 -11.75
CA LEU A 29 -10.44 3.32 -11.62
C LEU A 29 -10.66 2.67 -12.99
N ARG A 30 -11.15 3.44 -13.95
CA ARG A 30 -11.43 3.00 -15.33
C ARG A 30 -11.55 4.18 -16.29
N SER A 31 -11.45 3.90 -17.59
CA SER A 31 -11.64 4.87 -18.67
C SER A 31 -12.54 4.33 -19.79
N ILE A 32 -13.15 5.23 -20.56
CA ILE A 32 -13.85 4.95 -21.82
C ILE A 32 -13.30 5.94 -22.86
N PRO A 33 -12.70 5.48 -23.97
CA PRO A 33 -12.27 4.11 -24.24
C PRO A 33 -11.27 3.63 -23.18
N GLU A 34 -11.14 2.31 -23.08
CA GLU A 34 -10.22 1.73 -22.11
C GLU A 34 -8.77 2.01 -22.49
N ALA A 35 -7.91 2.11 -21.48
CA ALA A 35 -6.48 2.28 -21.70
C ALA A 35 -5.91 1.18 -22.60
N ASN A 36 -5.09 1.59 -23.57
CA ASN A 36 -4.44 0.75 -24.58
C ASN A 36 -5.41 0.04 -25.53
N ALA A 37 -6.68 0.47 -25.63
CA ALA A 37 -7.63 -0.12 -26.57
C ALA A 37 -7.29 0.24 -28.03
N ALA A 38 -7.53 -0.70 -28.95
CA ALA A 38 -7.63 -0.44 -30.38
C ALA A 38 -9.11 -0.44 -30.78
N LEU A 39 -9.55 0.63 -31.44
CA LEU A 39 -10.95 0.89 -31.76
C LEU A 39 -11.15 0.94 -33.26
N ASP A 40 -12.18 0.27 -33.77
CA ASP A 40 -12.53 0.34 -35.21
C ASP A 40 -12.99 1.74 -35.64
N ARG A 41 -13.51 2.54 -34.70
CA ARG A 41 -14.03 3.89 -34.94
C ARG A 41 -13.67 4.84 -33.81
N ALA A 42 -13.50 6.11 -34.17
CA ALA A 42 -13.24 7.19 -33.23
C ALA A 42 -14.37 7.33 -32.19
N PRO A 43 -14.06 7.36 -30.88
CA PRO A 43 -15.06 7.66 -29.86
C PRO A 43 -15.46 9.14 -29.89
N ALA A 44 -16.70 9.45 -29.49
CA ALA A 44 -17.18 10.83 -29.46
C ALA A 44 -16.62 11.64 -28.27
N GLN A 45 -16.23 10.96 -27.19
CA GLN A 45 -15.69 11.57 -25.98
C GLN A 45 -14.79 10.58 -25.23
N ILE A 46 -13.93 11.12 -24.37
CA ILE A 46 -13.22 10.37 -23.35
C ILE A 46 -13.92 10.55 -22.00
N GLU A 47 -14.02 9.49 -21.23
CA GLU A 47 -14.51 9.50 -19.86
C GLU A 47 -13.54 8.78 -18.93
N LEU A 48 -13.27 9.38 -17.77
CA LEU A 48 -12.41 8.84 -16.73
C LEU A 48 -13.18 8.79 -15.41
N PHE A 49 -13.05 7.69 -14.66
CA PHE A 49 -13.74 7.48 -13.39
C PHE A 49 -12.71 7.29 -12.28
N PHE A 50 -12.88 8.00 -11.18
CA PHE A 50 -11.91 8.07 -10.08
C PHE A 50 -12.47 7.51 -8.78
N SER A 51 -11.59 7.20 -7.83
CA SER A 51 -11.96 6.75 -6.49
C SER A 51 -12.59 7.83 -5.61
N GLU A 52 -12.45 9.11 -5.98
CA GLU A 52 -12.82 10.26 -5.16
C GLU A 52 -13.36 11.41 -6.00
N ALA A 53 -14.05 12.34 -5.31
CA ALA A 53 -14.54 13.56 -5.92
C ALA A 53 -13.38 14.47 -6.36
N LEU A 54 -13.54 15.06 -7.54
CA LEU A 54 -12.56 15.91 -8.20
C LEU A 54 -12.89 17.39 -8.04
N GLU A 55 -11.86 18.22 -7.91
CA GLU A 55 -12.00 19.68 -7.97
C GLU A 55 -12.16 20.11 -9.43
N PRO A 56 -13.32 20.65 -9.85
CA PRO A 56 -13.64 20.85 -11.26
C PRO A 56 -12.69 21.80 -12.00
N SER A 57 -12.24 22.86 -11.34
CA SER A 57 -11.38 23.87 -11.97
C SER A 57 -9.93 23.44 -12.19
N PHE A 58 -9.51 22.32 -11.60
CA PHE A 58 -8.12 21.83 -11.63
C PHE A 58 -8.03 20.36 -12.06
N SER A 59 -9.05 19.89 -12.78
CA SER A 59 -9.12 18.53 -13.32
C SER A 59 -9.39 18.58 -14.81
N SER A 60 -8.49 17.98 -15.60
CA SER A 60 -8.50 18.06 -17.06
C SER A 60 -8.06 16.76 -17.73
N ILE A 61 -8.57 16.57 -18.94
CA ILE A 61 -8.16 15.56 -19.92
C ILE A 61 -7.67 16.29 -21.16
N VAL A 62 -6.53 15.88 -21.67
CA VAL A 62 -5.95 16.34 -22.92
C VAL A 62 -5.72 15.11 -23.79
N VAL A 63 -6.19 15.16 -25.03
CA VAL A 63 -5.99 14.08 -26.00
C VAL A 63 -5.11 14.58 -27.12
N ILE A 64 -3.98 13.90 -27.34
CA ILE A 64 -3.00 14.26 -28.38
C ILE A 64 -2.80 13.13 -29.37
N ASP A 65 -2.44 13.46 -30.61
CA ASP A 65 -1.99 12.48 -31.60
C ASP A 65 -0.49 12.14 -31.46
N SER A 66 0.00 11.26 -32.33
CA SER A 66 1.42 10.87 -32.39
C SER A 66 2.41 12.00 -32.71
N ASN A 67 1.93 13.12 -33.29
CA ASN A 67 2.72 14.32 -33.57
C ASN A 67 2.65 15.35 -32.43
N GLY A 68 1.89 15.06 -31.36
CA GLY A 68 1.66 15.95 -30.22
C GLY A 68 0.60 17.01 -30.45
N ALA A 69 -0.17 16.94 -31.54
CA ALA A 69 -1.29 17.85 -31.79
C ALA A 69 -2.51 17.47 -30.95
N GLN A 70 -3.12 18.45 -30.27
CA GLN A 70 -4.29 18.23 -29.42
C GLN A 70 -5.57 18.04 -30.27
N MET A 71 -6.32 16.98 -29.96
CA MET A 71 -7.44 16.46 -30.74
C MET A 71 -8.79 16.51 -30.00
N ASP A 72 -8.81 17.05 -28.79
CA ASP A 72 -10.04 17.31 -28.04
C ASP A 72 -10.63 18.71 -28.33
N ASN A 73 -11.81 18.97 -27.75
CA ASN A 73 -12.54 20.23 -27.88
C ASN A 73 -12.28 21.23 -26.73
N PHE A 74 -11.26 21.00 -25.90
CA PHE A 74 -10.90 21.87 -24.77
C PHE A 74 -12.03 22.05 -23.73
N ASP A 75 -12.93 21.08 -23.63
CA ASP A 75 -14.16 21.14 -22.83
C ASP A 75 -14.18 20.14 -21.67
N SER A 76 -12.98 19.85 -21.14
CA SER A 76 -12.81 19.00 -19.96
C SER A 76 -13.70 19.47 -18.82
N ARG A 77 -14.50 18.55 -18.26
CA ARG A 77 -15.41 18.86 -17.15
C ARG A 77 -15.63 17.68 -16.25
N VAL A 78 -15.70 17.95 -14.96
CA VAL A 78 -16.22 17.01 -13.95
C VAL A 78 -17.74 16.96 -14.10
N ASP A 79 -18.31 15.75 -14.08
CA ASP A 79 -19.75 15.55 -14.21
C ASP A 79 -20.49 16.16 -13.00
N PRO A 80 -21.40 17.12 -13.18
CA PRO A 80 -22.15 17.71 -12.08
C PRO A 80 -23.01 16.71 -11.30
N ALA A 81 -23.40 15.59 -11.92
CA ALA A 81 -24.16 14.52 -11.28
C ALA A 81 -23.27 13.47 -10.60
N ASP A 82 -21.98 13.42 -10.95
CA ASP A 82 -21.00 12.49 -10.39
C ASP A 82 -19.62 13.15 -10.31
N ALA A 83 -19.29 13.70 -9.14
CA ALA A 83 -18.02 14.39 -8.92
C ALA A 83 -16.77 13.49 -9.08
N THR A 84 -16.94 12.17 -9.24
CA THR A 84 -15.85 11.21 -9.48
C THR A 84 -15.61 10.92 -10.97
N ARG A 85 -16.42 11.50 -11.86
CA ARG A 85 -16.35 11.30 -13.31
C ARG A 85 -15.85 12.56 -14.02
N LEU A 86 -14.83 12.42 -14.87
CA LEU A 86 -14.26 13.48 -15.69
C LEU A 86 -14.45 13.14 -17.17
N THR A 87 -14.84 14.13 -17.98
CA THR A 87 -15.16 13.91 -19.40
C THR A 87 -14.56 15.01 -20.28
N VAL A 88 -14.21 14.67 -21.52
CA VAL A 88 -13.84 15.64 -22.58
C VAL A 88 -14.35 15.15 -23.93
N THR A 89 -14.86 16.05 -24.77
CA THR A 89 -15.35 15.68 -26.11
C THR A 89 -14.24 15.74 -27.15
N LEU A 90 -14.35 14.90 -28.17
CA LEU A 90 -13.34 14.75 -29.21
C LEU A 90 -13.78 15.40 -30.52
N ARG A 91 -12.79 15.81 -31.32
CA ARG A 91 -12.98 16.10 -32.74
C ARG A 91 -13.08 14.77 -33.51
N SER A 92 -13.39 14.84 -34.80
CA SER A 92 -13.24 13.67 -35.67
C SER A 92 -11.77 13.24 -35.68
N LEU A 93 -11.50 12.01 -35.23
CA LEU A 93 -10.16 11.43 -35.18
C LEU A 93 -9.94 10.58 -36.44
N PRO A 94 -8.89 10.86 -37.24
CA PRO A 94 -8.39 9.93 -38.25
C PRO A 94 -7.88 8.62 -37.65
N ASP A 95 -7.48 7.68 -38.51
CA ASP A 95 -6.79 6.48 -38.08
C ASP A 95 -5.41 6.83 -37.49
N GLY A 96 -5.05 6.24 -36.36
CA GLY A 96 -3.78 6.50 -35.68
C GLY A 96 -3.77 6.20 -34.18
N VAL A 97 -2.58 6.38 -33.56
CA VAL A 97 -2.40 6.30 -32.11
C VAL A 97 -2.62 7.68 -31.49
N TYR A 98 -3.43 7.71 -30.43
CA TYR A 98 -3.71 8.87 -29.62
C TYR A 98 -3.31 8.61 -28.17
N THR A 99 -2.91 9.66 -27.45
CA THR A 99 -2.60 9.59 -26.02
C THR A 99 -3.59 10.43 -25.24
N VAL A 100 -4.31 9.79 -24.32
CA VAL A 100 -5.08 10.47 -23.28
C VAL A 100 -4.12 10.79 -22.15
N SER A 101 -3.88 12.07 -21.92
CA SER A 101 -3.19 12.59 -20.74
C SER A 101 -4.23 13.21 -19.82
N TRP A 102 -4.18 12.89 -18.53
CA TRP A 102 -5.08 13.48 -17.56
C TRP A 102 -4.31 13.97 -16.35
N GLN A 103 -4.87 15.00 -15.75
CA GLN A 103 -4.42 15.57 -14.50
C GLN A 103 -5.63 15.95 -13.68
N VAL A 104 -5.70 15.45 -12.45
CA VAL A 104 -6.81 15.74 -11.55
C VAL A 104 -6.30 16.21 -10.21
N LEU A 105 -7.12 17.01 -9.55
CA LEU A 105 -6.96 17.41 -8.15
C LEU A 105 -8.11 16.81 -7.36
N SER A 106 -7.83 16.01 -6.34
CA SER A 106 -8.89 15.53 -5.43
C SER A 106 -9.45 16.73 -4.67
N ALA A 107 -10.77 16.91 -4.73
CA ALA A 107 -11.49 17.89 -3.91
C ALA A 107 -11.42 17.55 -2.42
N VAL A 108 -10.99 16.33 -2.11
CA VAL A 108 -11.04 15.76 -0.77
C VAL A 108 -9.71 15.93 -0.07
N ASP A 109 -8.61 15.43 -0.64
CA ASP A 109 -7.29 15.46 -0.01
C ASP A 109 -6.36 16.54 -0.54
N GLY A 110 -6.69 17.17 -1.68
CA GLY A 110 -5.88 18.22 -2.30
C GLY A 110 -4.60 17.72 -2.97
N HIS A 111 -4.46 16.41 -3.18
CA HIS A 111 -3.36 15.85 -3.96
C HIS A 111 -3.71 15.85 -5.44
N SER A 112 -2.73 16.25 -6.26
CA SER A 112 -2.82 16.08 -7.70
C SER A 112 -2.32 14.70 -8.09
N THR A 113 -3.11 13.99 -8.87
CA THR A 113 -2.68 12.78 -9.58
C THR A 113 -2.69 13.08 -11.07
N ALA A 114 -1.76 12.47 -11.78
CA ALA A 114 -1.69 12.58 -13.22
C ALA A 114 -1.33 11.23 -13.82
N GLY A 115 -1.75 11.00 -15.05
CA GLY A 115 -1.44 9.78 -15.76
C GLY A 115 -1.69 9.96 -17.25
N ALA A 116 -1.16 9.01 -18.01
CA ALA A 116 -1.40 8.98 -19.44
C ALA A 116 -1.50 7.53 -19.92
N PHE A 117 -2.35 7.32 -20.92
CA PHE A 117 -2.45 6.05 -21.62
C PHE A 117 -2.74 6.29 -23.10
N PRO A 118 -2.18 5.46 -24.00
CA PRO A 118 -2.56 5.50 -25.40
C PRO A 118 -3.86 4.75 -25.70
N PHE A 119 -4.46 5.03 -26.85
CA PHE A 119 -5.44 4.20 -27.54
C PHE A 119 -5.23 4.35 -29.06
N ALA A 120 -5.70 3.38 -29.84
CA ALA A 120 -5.62 3.42 -31.30
C ALA A 120 -7.02 3.50 -31.92
N VAL A 121 -7.12 4.18 -33.07
CA VAL A 121 -8.32 4.24 -33.90
C VAL A 121 -7.95 3.75 -35.30
N GLY A 122 -8.75 2.84 -35.87
CA GLY A 122 -8.52 2.29 -37.20
C GLY A 122 -7.40 1.26 -37.27
N ASP A 123 -6.80 1.10 -38.46
CA ASP A 123 -5.76 0.11 -38.72
C ASP A 123 -4.37 0.65 -38.34
N VAL A 124 -3.90 0.30 -37.14
CA VAL A 124 -2.69 0.87 -36.53
C VAL A 124 -1.76 -0.23 -36.01
N ASP A 125 -0.46 -0.09 -36.28
CA ASP A 125 0.59 -1.04 -35.86
C ASP A 125 0.64 -1.20 -34.33
N ALA A 126 0.51 -2.45 -33.86
CA ALA A 126 0.62 -2.83 -32.45
C ALA A 126 1.96 -2.41 -31.81
N ALA A 127 3.06 -2.32 -32.57
CA ALA A 127 4.35 -1.86 -32.06
C ALA A 127 4.33 -0.36 -31.72
N ALA A 128 3.58 0.46 -32.47
CA ALA A 128 3.42 1.88 -32.20
C ALA A 128 2.62 2.11 -30.90
N LEU A 129 1.54 1.34 -30.70
CA LEU A 129 0.75 1.38 -29.46
C LEU A 129 1.58 0.94 -28.24
N ALA A 130 2.37 -0.13 -28.36
CA ALA A 130 3.26 -0.59 -27.28
C ALA A 130 4.37 0.41 -26.93
N ASN A 131 4.90 1.15 -27.92
CA ASN A 131 5.90 2.19 -27.67
C ASN A 131 5.28 3.41 -26.96
N ALA A 132 4.07 3.82 -27.36
CA ALA A 132 3.34 4.89 -26.68
C ALA A 132 3.00 4.51 -25.22
N GLU A 133 2.67 3.25 -24.96
CA GLU A 133 2.42 2.74 -23.61
C GLU A 133 3.68 2.79 -22.73
N ARG A 134 4.85 2.42 -23.29
CA ARG A 134 6.12 2.54 -22.55
C ARG A 134 6.46 4.01 -22.24
N ALA A 135 6.17 4.92 -23.15
CA ALA A 135 6.39 6.35 -22.95
C ALA A 135 5.45 6.93 -21.88
N SER A 136 4.18 6.52 -21.87
CA SER A 136 3.18 7.03 -20.92
C SER A 136 3.40 6.58 -19.47
N LYS A 137 4.15 5.49 -19.27
CA LYS A 137 4.55 4.96 -17.94
C LYS A 137 5.75 5.65 -17.32
N GLN A 138 6.40 6.60 -17.99
CA GLN A 138 7.57 7.30 -17.44
C GLN A 138 7.16 8.30 -16.34
N ILE A 139 7.59 8.03 -15.10
CA ILE A 139 7.38 8.93 -13.96
C ILE A 139 8.36 10.11 -14.06
N LYS A 140 7.84 11.34 -14.19
CA LYS A 140 8.64 12.57 -14.06
C LYS A 140 8.74 12.96 -12.58
N LEU A 141 9.96 12.94 -12.03
CA LEU A 141 10.25 13.38 -10.67
C LEU A 141 10.45 14.90 -10.63
N SER A 142 9.68 15.61 -9.80
CA SER A 142 9.88 17.04 -9.54
C SER A 142 11.02 17.27 -8.55
N LEU A 143 12.11 17.87 -9.00
CA LEU A 143 13.23 18.25 -8.12
C LEU A 143 12.77 19.24 -7.03
N GLY A 144 11.90 20.18 -7.38
CA GLY A 144 11.35 21.15 -6.43
C GLY A 144 10.61 20.46 -5.30
N GLU A 145 9.79 19.45 -5.62
CA GLU A 145 9.00 18.71 -4.63
C GLU A 145 9.90 17.86 -3.71
N ILE A 146 10.90 17.20 -4.27
CA ILE A 146 11.87 16.41 -3.51
C ILE A 146 12.62 17.33 -2.52
N VAL A 147 13.10 18.48 -2.99
CA VAL A 147 13.87 19.42 -2.16
C VAL A 147 12.98 20.07 -1.09
N SER A 148 11.75 20.47 -1.42
CA SER A 148 10.83 21.04 -0.43
C SER A 148 10.48 20.03 0.66
N ARG A 149 10.22 18.76 0.29
CA ARG A 149 9.98 17.68 1.27
C ARG A 149 11.22 17.39 2.10
N TRP A 150 12.40 17.29 1.48
CA TRP A 150 13.66 17.08 2.17
C TRP A 150 13.89 18.14 3.26
N LEU A 151 13.76 19.41 2.91
CA LEU A 151 13.92 20.53 3.85
C LEU A 151 12.83 20.57 4.91
N MET A 152 11.57 20.27 4.55
CA MET A 152 10.46 20.18 5.48
C MET A 152 10.71 19.11 6.55
N TYR A 153 11.04 17.88 6.14
CA TYR A 153 11.27 16.79 7.09
C TYR A 153 12.52 17.03 7.95
N LEU A 154 13.61 17.52 7.35
CA LEU A 154 14.85 17.80 8.09
C LEU A 154 14.66 18.90 9.14
N SER A 155 13.95 19.98 8.81
CA SER A 155 13.69 21.07 9.75
C SER A 155 12.66 20.69 10.83
N ALA A 156 11.58 20.00 10.48
CA ALA A 156 10.57 19.54 11.43
C ALA A 156 11.17 18.59 12.49
N THR A 157 11.99 17.64 12.03
CA THR A 157 12.64 16.68 12.92
C THR A 157 13.70 17.33 13.81
N ALA A 158 14.46 18.30 13.29
CA ALA A 158 15.37 19.11 14.09
C ALA A 158 14.63 19.89 15.19
N LEU A 159 13.48 20.49 14.91
CA LEU A 159 12.69 21.23 15.91
C LEU A 159 12.18 20.32 17.04
N ALA A 160 11.53 19.21 16.69
CA ALA A 160 11.00 18.26 17.66
C ALA A 160 12.13 17.57 18.48
N GLY A 161 13.17 17.10 17.79
CA GLY A 161 14.33 16.46 18.40
C GLY A 161 15.13 17.41 19.28
N GLY A 162 15.27 18.66 18.85
CA GLY A 162 15.98 19.71 19.58
C GLY A 162 15.32 20.09 20.89
N ALA A 163 14.00 20.27 20.89
CA ALA A 163 13.25 20.58 22.11
C ALA A 163 13.44 19.48 23.17
N LEU A 164 13.37 18.21 22.78
CA LEU A 164 13.59 17.09 23.69
C LEU A 164 15.05 16.95 24.12
N PHE A 165 15.99 17.10 23.18
CA PHE A 165 17.43 17.05 23.45
C PHE A 165 17.84 18.09 24.50
N VAL A 166 17.39 19.34 24.33
CA VAL A 166 17.74 20.42 25.27
C VAL A 166 17.23 20.10 26.68
N ARG A 167 16.01 19.55 26.79
CA ARG A 167 15.38 19.27 28.08
C ARG A 167 15.91 18.03 28.79
N ILE A 168 16.16 16.95 28.06
CA ILE A 168 16.46 15.62 28.62
C ILE A 168 17.95 15.30 28.60
N VAL A 169 18.70 15.84 27.64
CA VAL A 169 20.14 15.56 27.49
C VAL A 169 20.98 16.74 27.98
N TRP A 170 20.71 17.94 27.46
CA TRP A 170 21.57 19.11 27.66
C TRP A 170 21.48 19.69 29.07
N GLN A 171 20.28 20.13 29.49
CA GLN A 171 20.08 20.80 30.78
C GLN A 171 20.60 19.98 31.97
N PRO A 172 20.25 18.68 32.14
CA PRO A 172 20.73 17.90 33.27
C PRO A 172 22.25 17.69 33.26
N THR A 173 22.91 17.90 32.12
CA THR A 173 24.37 17.80 32.01
C THR A 173 25.06 19.11 32.41
N ILE A 174 24.51 20.24 31.98
CA ILE A 174 25.14 21.56 32.15
C ILE A 174 24.87 22.17 33.52
N GLU A 175 23.69 21.96 34.12
CA GLU A 175 23.38 22.40 35.49
C GLU A 175 24.37 21.85 36.53
N SER A 176 25.03 20.73 36.21
CA SER A 176 26.05 20.11 37.06
C SER A 176 27.49 20.57 36.79
N SER A 177 27.71 21.48 35.82
CA SER A 177 29.05 21.70 35.25
C SER A 177 29.41 23.14 34.85
N ALA A 178 28.46 24.06 34.63
CA ALA A 178 28.75 25.34 33.97
C ALA A 178 28.35 26.58 34.77
N SER A 179 29.03 27.69 34.49
CA SER A 179 28.69 29.02 35.01
C SER A 179 27.40 29.58 34.38
N GLU A 180 26.83 30.61 35.02
CA GLU A 180 25.60 31.28 34.56
C GLU A 180 25.77 31.95 33.18
N VAL A 181 26.95 32.54 32.92
CA VAL A 181 27.31 33.18 31.64
C VAL A 181 27.36 32.16 30.50
N GLU A 182 27.93 30.98 30.75
CA GLU A 182 28.00 29.90 29.76
C GLU A 182 26.62 29.34 29.45
N SER A 183 25.78 29.19 30.49
CA SER A 183 24.39 28.75 30.36
C SER A 183 23.58 29.69 29.46
N ALA A 184 23.75 31.01 29.62
CA ALA A 184 23.11 32.02 28.77
C ALA A 184 23.56 31.92 27.30
N ALA A 185 24.83 31.67 27.05
CA ALA A 185 25.41 31.60 25.71
C ALA A 185 25.06 30.30 24.94
N PHE A 186 24.60 29.25 25.61
CA PHE A 186 23.96 28.10 24.95
C PHE A 186 22.47 28.31 24.72
N GLY A 187 21.80 29.06 25.59
CA GLY A 187 20.42 29.49 25.36
C GLY A 187 20.26 30.26 24.03
N SER A 188 21.21 31.12 23.68
CA SER A 188 21.22 31.82 22.38
C SER A 188 21.47 30.88 21.20
N LEU A 189 22.35 29.87 21.35
CA LEU A 189 22.58 28.84 20.34
C LEU A 189 21.29 28.05 20.03
N TRP A 190 20.59 27.59 21.07
CA TRP A 190 19.34 26.81 20.91
C TRP A 190 18.24 27.64 20.25
N ARG A 191 18.08 28.90 20.66
CA ARG A 191 17.14 29.82 19.99
C ARG A 191 17.50 30.04 18.53
N ARG A 192 18.78 30.27 18.21
CA ARG A 192 19.23 30.47 16.83
C ARG A 192 18.96 29.25 15.95
N LEU A 193 19.25 28.04 16.43
CA LEU A 193 18.96 26.81 15.69
C LEU A 193 17.47 26.61 15.48
N ALA A 194 16.65 26.87 16.50
CA ALA A 194 15.20 26.79 16.34
C ALA A 194 14.66 27.84 15.37
N SER A 195 15.15 29.08 15.40
CA SER A 195 14.77 30.12 14.43
C SER A 195 15.14 29.72 13.00
N ILE A 196 16.36 29.22 12.77
CA ILE A 196 16.78 28.71 11.46
C ILE A 196 15.88 27.55 11.02
N GLY A 197 15.60 26.59 11.92
CA GLY A 197 14.72 25.46 11.66
C GLY A 197 13.30 25.91 11.27
N ILE A 198 12.71 26.85 11.99
CA ILE A 198 11.38 27.40 11.69
C ILE A 198 11.37 28.13 10.36
N ILE A 199 12.38 28.94 10.06
CA ILE A 199 12.49 29.66 8.77
C ILE A 199 12.56 28.66 7.61
N ILE A 200 13.44 27.66 7.69
CA ILE A 200 13.54 26.61 6.67
C ILE A 200 12.22 25.85 6.54
N PHE A 201 11.58 25.50 7.66
CA PHE A 201 10.31 24.78 7.67
C PHE A 201 9.19 25.56 6.99
N VAL A 202 9.05 26.86 7.29
CA VAL A 202 8.03 27.73 6.68
C VAL A 202 8.30 27.92 5.19
N ILE A 203 9.55 28.21 4.79
CA ILE A 203 9.92 28.35 3.37
C ILE A 203 9.65 27.05 2.60
N ALA A 204 10.05 25.90 3.15
CA ALA A 204 9.82 24.61 2.52
C ALA A 204 8.34 24.31 2.32
N ASN A 205 7.48 24.63 3.29
CA ASN A 205 6.03 24.45 3.18
C ASN A 205 5.39 25.46 2.21
N LEU A 206 5.88 26.70 2.13
CA LEU A 206 5.41 27.67 1.13
C LEU A 206 5.73 27.21 -0.29
N ILE A 207 6.97 26.74 -0.53
CA ILE A 207 7.37 26.18 -1.82
C ILE A 207 6.50 24.95 -2.15
N ALA A 208 6.29 24.05 -1.19
CA ALA A 208 5.44 22.87 -1.39
C ALA A 208 4.01 23.27 -1.80
N LEU A 209 3.39 24.23 -1.12
CA LEU A 209 2.05 24.72 -1.49
C LEU A 209 2.01 25.23 -2.94
N LEU A 210 3.00 26.03 -3.35
CA LEU A 210 3.07 26.56 -4.71
C LEU A 210 3.34 25.47 -5.75
N ILE A 211 4.13 24.44 -5.43
CA ILE A 211 4.35 23.28 -6.32
C ILE A 211 3.06 22.48 -6.46
N HIS A 212 2.37 22.16 -5.36
CA HIS A 212 1.10 21.44 -5.39
C HIS A 212 0.03 22.20 -6.19
N ALA A 213 -0.05 23.52 -6.02
CA ALA A 213 -0.93 24.38 -6.82
C ALA A 213 -0.49 24.49 -8.29
N GLY A 214 0.82 24.54 -8.54
CA GLY A 214 1.38 24.54 -9.88
C GLY A 214 0.97 23.28 -10.63
N GLN A 215 1.23 22.13 -10.00
CA GLN A 215 0.83 20.83 -10.51
C GLN A 215 -0.67 20.84 -10.84
N ALA A 216 -1.55 21.24 -9.92
CA ALA A 216 -2.99 21.31 -10.17
C ALA A 216 -3.41 22.14 -11.41
N SER A 217 -2.57 23.09 -11.87
CA SER A 217 -2.81 23.94 -13.04
C SER A 217 -1.94 23.59 -14.26
N GLY A 218 -1.22 22.47 -14.24
CA GLY A 218 -0.33 22.03 -15.30
C GLY A 218 1.04 22.73 -15.34
N ALA A 219 1.34 23.58 -14.36
CA ALA A 219 2.64 24.23 -14.20
C ALA A 219 3.55 23.45 -13.22
N GLU A 220 4.87 23.68 -13.25
CA GLU A 220 5.76 23.13 -12.21
C GLU A 220 5.58 23.83 -10.86
N ILE A 221 5.28 25.13 -10.88
CA ILE A 221 5.05 25.96 -9.70
C ILE A 221 4.02 27.04 -10.04
N ALA A 222 3.06 27.25 -9.15
CA ALA A 222 2.07 28.31 -9.29
C ALA A 222 2.62 29.66 -8.86
N ALA A 223 2.10 30.74 -9.46
CA ALA A 223 2.28 32.07 -8.92
C ALA A 223 1.60 32.18 -7.54
N PRO A 224 2.19 32.93 -6.58
CA PRO A 224 1.52 33.22 -5.31
C PRO A 224 0.14 33.84 -5.54
N TRP A 225 -0.87 33.37 -4.79
CA TRP A 225 -2.26 33.85 -4.89
C TRP A 225 -2.95 33.66 -6.24
N SER A 226 -2.44 32.79 -7.12
CA SER A 226 -3.21 32.30 -8.27
C SER A 226 -4.50 31.59 -7.80
N ASP A 227 -5.46 31.43 -8.72
CA ASP A 227 -6.70 30.69 -8.44
C ASP A 227 -6.39 29.25 -7.99
N ALA A 228 -5.38 28.62 -8.58
CA ALA A 228 -4.86 27.31 -8.16
C ALA A 228 -4.34 27.32 -6.72
N ALA A 229 -3.50 28.29 -6.37
CA ALA A 229 -2.97 28.42 -5.02
C ALA A 229 -4.07 28.67 -4.00
N SER A 230 -5.06 29.51 -4.34
CA SER A 230 -6.19 29.84 -3.48
C SER A 230 -7.12 28.65 -3.27
N SER A 231 -7.43 27.91 -4.35
CA SER A 231 -8.28 26.72 -4.26
C SER A 231 -7.60 25.61 -3.47
N VAL A 232 -6.33 25.30 -3.75
CA VAL A 232 -5.56 24.31 -2.98
C VAL A 232 -5.49 24.72 -1.50
N LEU A 233 -5.29 26.00 -1.18
CA LEU A 233 -5.16 26.47 0.20
C LEU A 233 -6.47 26.44 0.99
N PHE A 234 -7.61 26.82 0.39
CA PHE A 234 -8.86 27.04 1.13
C PHE A 234 -9.94 25.99 0.89
N ASN A 235 -9.91 25.30 -0.25
CA ASN A 235 -10.96 24.35 -0.64
C ASN A 235 -10.54 22.88 -0.47
N THR A 236 -9.30 22.61 -0.05
CA THR A 236 -8.80 21.24 0.12
C THR A 236 -8.37 20.93 1.55
N ARG A 237 -8.39 19.64 1.90
CA ARG A 237 -7.84 19.17 3.18
C ARG A 237 -6.33 19.40 3.30
N PHE A 238 -5.57 19.28 2.20
CA PHE A 238 -4.15 19.64 2.18
C PHE A 238 -3.96 21.08 2.67
N GLY A 239 -4.74 22.02 2.13
CA GLY A 239 -4.73 23.42 2.53
C GLY A 239 -5.06 23.63 4.01
N ALA A 240 -6.09 22.95 4.52
CA ALA A 240 -6.44 23.00 5.94
C ALA A 240 -5.32 22.48 6.86
N LEU A 241 -4.70 21.34 6.51
CA LEU A 241 -3.57 20.79 7.25
C LEU A 241 -2.34 21.70 7.16
N TRP A 242 -2.11 22.32 6.01
CA TRP A 242 -1.05 23.30 5.79
C TRP A 242 -1.24 24.54 6.68
N ILE A 243 -2.45 25.11 6.73
CA ILE A 243 -2.78 26.26 7.58
C ILE A 243 -2.53 25.91 9.06
N ALA A 244 -3.02 24.75 9.51
CA ALA A 244 -2.79 24.29 10.88
C ALA A 244 -1.29 24.14 11.19
N ARG A 245 -0.52 23.55 10.27
CA ARG A 245 0.93 23.35 10.40
C ARG A 245 1.69 24.67 10.49
N ILE A 246 1.35 25.65 9.66
CA ILE A 246 1.99 26.97 9.68
C ILE A 246 1.60 27.76 10.93
N ALA A 247 0.33 27.70 11.35
CA ALA A 247 -0.11 28.31 12.60
C ALA A 247 0.64 27.73 13.82
N LEU A 248 0.83 26.41 13.87
CA LEU A 248 1.63 25.73 14.90
C LEU A 248 3.10 26.17 14.85
N ALA A 249 3.69 26.34 13.67
CA ALA A 249 5.07 26.82 13.52
C ALA A 249 5.25 28.26 14.04
N PHE A 250 4.30 29.16 13.76
CA PHE A 250 4.30 30.52 14.31
C PHE A 250 4.07 30.54 15.83
N ALA A 251 3.18 29.68 16.35
CA ALA A 251 2.99 29.53 17.79
C ALA A 251 4.27 29.04 18.48
N LEU A 252 4.98 28.09 17.86
CA LEU A 252 6.28 27.61 18.32
C LEU A 252 7.35 28.72 18.28
N ALA A 253 7.40 29.52 17.21
CA ALA A 253 8.32 30.65 17.08
C ALA A 253 8.13 31.68 18.21
N GLY A 254 6.88 32.08 18.46
CA GLY A 254 6.53 33.03 19.52
C GLY A 254 6.72 32.49 20.94
N LEU A 255 6.77 31.16 21.11
CA LEU A 255 7.12 30.54 22.38
C LEU A 255 8.64 30.53 22.59
N LEU A 256 9.41 30.11 21.58
CA LEU A 256 10.87 29.96 21.65
C LEU A 256 11.65 31.27 21.71
N SER A 257 11.05 32.41 21.35
CA SER A 257 11.66 33.73 21.52
C SER A 257 11.89 34.09 23.00
N GLU A 258 11.04 33.58 23.89
CA GLU A 258 11.01 33.95 25.31
C GLU A 258 11.29 32.79 26.27
N THR A 259 11.35 31.55 25.78
CA THR A 259 11.40 30.36 26.64
C THR A 259 12.56 30.40 27.64
N ARG A 260 12.21 30.33 28.92
CA ARG A 260 13.16 30.13 30.03
C ARG A 260 12.71 29.06 31.00
N ALA A 261 11.40 28.78 31.08
CA ALA A 261 10.84 27.83 32.04
C ALA A 261 10.73 26.41 31.47
N ALA A 262 10.89 25.40 32.34
CA ALA A 262 10.76 23.98 31.97
C ALA A 262 9.37 23.64 31.37
N ARG A 263 8.31 24.28 31.86
CA ARG A 263 6.95 24.14 31.33
C ARG A 263 6.87 24.56 29.86
N GLU A 264 7.52 25.67 29.49
CA GLU A 264 7.48 26.20 28.12
C GLU A 264 8.21 25.30 27.14
N GLN A 265 9.30 24.65 27.58
CA GLN A 265 10.03 23.68 26.76
C GLN A 265 9.21 22.42 26.47
N TRP A 266 8.44 21.94 27.45
CA TRP A 266 7.50 20.82 27.23
C TRP A 266 6.36 21.19 26.29
N ILE A 267 5.85 22.43 26.39
CA ILE A 267 4.86 22.94 25.44
C ILE A 267 5.47 23.03 24.03
N ALA A 268 6.70 23.53 23.89
CA ALA A 268 7.40 23.60 22.61
C ALA A 268 7.60 22.21 21.97
N PHE A 269 7.95 21.21 22.78
CA PHE A 269 8.03 19.82 22.33
C PHE A 269 6.66 19.30 21.88
N GLY A 270 5.59 19.53 22.66
CA GLY A 270 4.23 19.16 22.29
C GLY A 270 3.76 19.81 20.98
N LEU A 271 4.02 21.10 20.78
CA LEU A 271 3.72 21.79 19.52
C LEU A 271 4.49 21.19 18.34
N SER A 272 5.77 20.84 18.55
CA SER A 272 6.57 20.20 17.52
C SER A 272 6.03 18.80 17.16
N LEU A 273 5.53 18.03 18.13
CA LEU A 273 4.86 16.76 17.86
C LEU A 273 3.53 16.94 17.10
N LEU A 274 2.77 17.99 17.39
CA LEU A 274 1.56 18.32 16.62
C LEU A 274 1.88 18.71 15.18
N ILE A 275 2.97 19.45 14.95
CA ILE A 275 3.47 19.72 13.60
C ILE A 275 3.72 18.40 12.85
N LEU A 276 4.41 17.44 13.47
CA LEU A 276 4.63 16.11 12.88
C LEU A 276 3.32 15.39 12.58
N LEU A 277 2.32 15.49 13.46
CA LEU A 277 1.00 14.88 13.26
C LEU A 277 0.32 15.42 12.00
N THR A 278 0.40 16.73 11.74
CA THR A 278 -0.17 17.32 10.51
C THR A 278 0.51 16.80 9.24
N ILE A 279 1.75 16.31 9.32
CA ILE A 279 2.45 15.69 8.20
C ILE A 279 1.93 14.27 7.99
N SER A 280 1.80 13.49 9.07
CA SER A 280 1.26 12.12 9.02
C SER A 280 -0.19 12.07 8.56
N LEU A 281 -1.00 13.06 8.94
CA LEU A 281 -2.40 13.21 8.49
C LEU A 281 -2.54 13.54 7.00
N GLY A 282 -1.46 13.99 6.34
CA GLY A 282 -1.39 14.22 4.90
C GLY A 282 -0.53 13.19 4.16
N SER A 283 -0.20 12.06 4.79
CA SER A 283 0.68 11.02 4.21
C SER A 283 -0.11 9.85 3.62
N HIS A 284 0.59 8.92 2.95
CA HIS A 284 0.04 7.61 2.53
C HIS A 284 -0.64 6.83 3.66
N ALA A 285 -0.27 7.08 4.92
CA ALA A 285 -0.92 6.46 6.08
C ALA A 285 -2.35 6.93 6.31
N ALA A 286 -2.64 8.19 6.00
CA ALA A 286 -3.99 8.74 6.09
C ALA A 286 -4.93 8.21 4.99
N ALA A 287 -4.35 7.62 3.94
CA ALA A 287 -5.06 7.06 2.78
C ALA A 287 -5.60 5.64 2.99
N ASP A 288 -5.17 4.93 4.04
CA ASP A 288 -5.62 3.55 4.26
C ASP A 288 -7.09 3.52 4.73
N PRO A 289 -7.87 2.47 4.38
CA PRO A 289 -9.28 2.34 4.77
C PRO A 289 -9.53 2.39 6.28
N GLN A 290 -8.54 1.97 7.07
CA GLN A 290 -8.52 2.10 8.54
C GLN A 290 -7.30 2.93 8.95
N PRO A 291 -7.36 4.26 8.86
CA PRO A 291 -6.17 5.10 8.90
C PRO A 291 -5.59 5.31 10.30
N ALA A 292 -6.33 5.01 11.36
CA ALA A 292 -5.92 5.30 12.74
C ALA A 292 -4.57 4.67 13.12
N LEU A 293 -4.39 3.36 12.90
CA LEU A 293 -3.15 2.66 13.24
C LEU A 293 -1.99 3.03 12.27
N PRO A 294 -2.20 3.06 10.93
CA PRO A 294 -1.20 3.57 10.00
C PRO A 294 -0.71 4.98 10.33
N VAL A 295 -1.61 5.93 10.58
CA VAL A 295 -1.26 7.32 10.91
C VAL A 295 -0.50 7.38 12.23
N ALA A 296 -0.94 6.63 13.25
CA ALA A 296 -0.21 6.56 14.52
C ALA A 296 1.20 5.98 14.33
N ALA A 297 1.36 4.92 13.55
CA ALA A 297 2.66 4.33 13.26
C ALA A 297 3.58 5.29 12.47
N ASP A 298 3.04 6.00 11.48
CA ASP A 298 3.78 7.02 10.71
C ASP A 298 4.21 8.20 11.61
N TRP A 299 3.31 8.68 12.47
CA TRP A 299 3.60 9.75 13.42
C TRP A 299 4.66 9.34 14.44
N ILE A 300 4.59 8.11 14.98
CA ILE A 300 5.62 7.54 15.84
C ILE A 300 6.95 7.40 15.08
N HIS A 301 6.93 7.00 13.81
CA HIS A 301 8.13 6.92 12.97
C HIS A 301 8.81 8.29 12.83
N LEU A 302 8.06 9.35 12.52
CA LEU A 302 8.57 10.72 12.43
C LEU A 302 9.07 11.26 13.77
N ALA A 303 8.35 10.99 14.87
CA ALA A 303 8.77 11.36 16.21
C ALA A 303 10.09 10.66 16.59
N ALA A 304 10.22 9.38 16.30
CA ALA A 304 11.44 8.61 16.54
C ALA A 304 12.62 9.08 15.68
N ALA A 305 12.38 9.43 14.41
CA ALA A 305 13.38 10.06 13.55
C ALA A 305 13.84 11.42 14.11
N SER A 306 12.91 12.18 14.71
CA SER A 306 13.21 13.44 15.39
C SER A 306 14.12 13.25 16.60
N VAL A 307 13.83 12.26 17.45
CA VAL A 307 14.68 11.94 18.61
C VAL A 307 16.10 11.57 18.17
N TRP A 308 16.24 10.76 17.11
CA TRP A 308 17.55 10.32 16.64
C TRP A 308 18.27 11.39 15.81
N VAL A 309 17.83 11.69 14.59
CA VAL A 309 18.55 12.60 13.69
C VAL A 309 18.39 14.06 14.12
N GLY A 310 17.18 14.47 14.52
CA GLY A 310 16.94 15.82 15.02
C GLY A 310 17.70 16.13 16.31
N GLY A 311 17.77 15.16 17.21
CA GLY A 311 18.62 15.20 18.40
C GLY A 311 20.11 15.21 18.06
N LEU A 312 20.55 14.45 17.05
CA LEU A 312 21.94 14.43 16.57
C LEU A 312 22.36 15.81 16.01
N THR A 313 21.48 16.52 15.31
CA THR A 313 21.72 17.91 14.88
C THR A 313 22.08 18.81 16.06
N HIS A 314 21.31 18.71 17.15
CA HIS A 314 21.55 19.49 18.36
C HIS A 314 22.77 19.00 19.14
N PHE A 315 23.03 17.69 19.14
CA PHE A 315 24.23 17.09 19.72
C PHE A 315 25.50 17.61 19.02
N VAL A 316 25.53 17.63 17.68
CA VAL A 316 26.64 18.20 16.90
C VAL A 316 26.80 19.68 17.23
N ALA A 317 25.72 20.47 17.22
CA ALA A 317 25.81 21.88 17.59
C ALA A 317 26.34 22.11 19.01
N ALA A 318 25.93 21.27 19.98
CA ALA A 318 26.51 21.25 21.32
C ALA A 318 28.02 21.02 21.28
N MET A 319 28.49 20.00 20.56
CA MET A 319 29.91 19.68 20.44
C MET A 319 30.74 20.81 19.83
N TRP A 320 30.17 21.53 18.85
CA TRP A 320 30.80 22.74 18.29
C TRP A 320 30.80 23.90 19.29
N GLY A 321 29.69 24.11 20.00
CA GLY A 321 29.59 25.10 21.07
C GLY A 321 30.58 24.85 22.22
N LEU A 322 30.87 23.59 22.53
CA LEU A 322 31.84 23.20 23.57
C LEU A 322 33.29 23.52 23.22
N ARG A 323 33.61 23.96 21.99
CA ARG A 323 34.98 24.38 21.61
C ARG A 323 35.46 25.61 22.37
N ARG A 324 34.55 26.37 23.00
CA ARG A 324 34.87 27.54 23.84
C ARG A 324 35.45 27.17 25.21
N PHE A 325 35.29 25.91 25.65
CA PHE A 325 35.77 25.43 26.93
C PHE A 325 37.18 24.85 26.80
N ASP A 326 37.89 24.78 27.93
CA ASP A 326 39.15 24.05 28.00
C ASP A 326 38.97 22.56 27.66
N SER A 327 40.07 21.90 27.30
CA SER A 327 40.03 20.51 26.83
C SER A 327 39.57 19.50 27.90
N SER A 328 39.77 19.79 29.19
CA SER A 328 39.41 18.90 30.29
C SER A 328 37.91 18.98 30.59
N ALA A 329 37.37 20.20 30.75
CA ALA A 329 35.95 20.48 30.90
C ALA A 329 35.15 19.95 29.71
N ARG A 330 35.64 20.17 28.48
CA ARG A 330 35.05 19.64 27.26
C ARG A 330 34.94 18.11 27.30
N THR A 331 35.99 17.41 27.72
CA THR A 331 36.00 15.94 27.83
C THR A 331 34.99 15.44 28.87
N GLN A 332 34.91 16.10 30.04
CA GLN A 332 33.97 15.72 31.09
C GLN A 332 32.50 15.93 30.68
N ILE A 333 32.19 17.07 30.05
CA ILE A 333 30.83 17.35 29.58
C ILE A 333 30.44 16.34 28.48
N THR A 334 31.32 16.11 27.51
CA THR A 334 31.07 15.13 26.44
C THR A 334 30.84 13.72 26.99
N ALA A 335 31.62 13.27 27.98
CA ALA A 335 31.44 11.96 28.62
C ALA A 335 30.06 11.78 29.29
N ARG A 336 29.43 12.88 29.73
CA ARG A 336 28.08 12.90 30.32
C ARG A 336 26.97 13.02 29.28
N LEU A 337 27.23 13.66 28.14
CA LEU A 337 26.26 13.82 27.04
C LEU A 337 26.04 12.51 26.29
N ILE A 338 27.12 11.80 25.94
CA ILE A 338 27.05 10.60 25.08
C ILE A 338 26.04 9.55 25.60
N PRO A 339 26.12 9.06 26.85
CA PRO A 339 25.22 7.99 27.30
C PRO A 339 23.75 8.43 27.36
N ARG A 340 23.47 9.70 27.69
CA ARG A 340 22.11 10.24 27.74
C ARG A 340 21.49 10.29 26.34
N PHE A 341 22.24 10.80 25.36
CA PHE A 341 21.77 10.86 23.99
C PHE A 341 21.66 9.46 23.36
N SER A 342 22.64 8.57 23.63
CA SER A 342 22.64 7.20 23.10
C SER A 342 21.42 6.40 23.57
N ALA A 343 20.98 6.58 24.82
CA ALA A 343 19.77 5.95 25.33
C ALA A 343 18.50 6.42 24.57
N LEU A 344 18.36 7.72 24.34
CA LEU A 344 17.26 8.27 23.55
C LEU A 344 17.31 7.81 22.09
N ALA A 345 18.50 7.81 21.49
CA ALA A 345 18.70 7.35 20.12
C ALA A 345 18.34 5.87 19.98
N LEU A 346 18.66 5.02 20.96
CA LEU A 346 18.29 3.60 20.94
C LEU A 346 16.76 3.41 20.96
N ILE A 347 16.05 4.15 21.81
CA ILE A 347 14.57 4.17 21.83
C ILE A 347 14.02 4.57 20.45
N GLY A 348 14.58 5.63 19.86
CA GLY A 348 14.24 6.09 18.52
C GLY A 348 14.46 5.02 17.45
N VAL A 349 15.64 4.38 17.41
CA VAL A 349 15.98 3.33 16.43
C VAL A 349 15.07 2.11 16.57
N GLY A 350 14.73 1.70 17.80
CA GLY A 350 13.76 0.62 18.04
C GLY A 350 12.37 0.94 17.47
N ALA A 351 11.86 2.14 17.77
CA ALA A 351 10.58 2.60 17.24
C ALA A 351 10.59 2.72 15.70
N LEU A 352 11.67 3.26 15.11
CA LEU A 352 11.86 3.35 13.66
C LEU A 352 11.87 1.99 12.98
N THR A 353 12.51 0.99 13.61
CA THR A 353 12.58 -0.37 13.06
C THR A 353 11.18 -0.99 13.03
N LEU A 354 10.44 -0.93 14.13
CA LEU A 354 9.10 -1.51 14.23
C LEU A 354 8.11 -0.84 13.26
N THR A 355 8.06 0.50 13.29
CA THR A 355 7.16 1.26 12.42
C THR A 355 7.57 1.19 10.95
N GLY A 356 8.87 1.11 10.65
CA GLY A 356 9.39 0.94 9.28
C GLY A 356 9.08 -0.42 8.68
N LEU A 357 9.18 -1.50 9.46
CA LEU A 357 8.76 -2.84 9.05
C LEU A 357 7.25 -2.90 8.81
N TYR A 358 6.46 -2.31 9.70
CA TYR A 358 5.01 -2.18 9.55
C TYR A 358 4.64 -1.41 8.26
N ALA A 359 5.26 -0.25 8.03
CA ALA A 359 5.03 0.53 6.82
C ALA A 359 5.44 -0.23 5.54
N THR A 360 6.57 -0.95 5.56
CA THR A 360 7.02 -1.76 4.41
C THR A 360 5.98 -2.82 4.07
N ALA A 361 5.41 -3.49 5.07
CA ALA A 361 4.33 -4.48 4.86
C ALA A 361 3.08 -3.88 4.24
N LEU A 362 2.73 -2.64 4.57
CA LEU A 362 1.60 -1.96 3.97
C LEU A 362 1.89 -1.44 2.56
N ARG A 363 3.11 -0.96 2.26
CA ARG A 363 3.38 -0.19 1.02
C ARG A 363 4.01 -0.98 -0.13
N VAL A 364 4.73 -2.06 0.17
CA VAL A 364 5.51 -2.79 -0.85
C VAL A 364 4.73 -3.94 -1.48
N GLY A 365 4.00 -4.73 -0.68
CA GLY A 365 3.13 -5.81 -1.17
C GLY A 365 3.86 -7.09 -1.63
N SER A 366 4.98 -7.00 -2.35
CA SER A 366 5.76 -8.17 -2.83
C SER A 366 7.26 -7.89 -3.04
N LEU A 367 8.08 -8.94 -3.12
CA LEU A 367 9.51 -8.82 -3.44
C LEU A 367 9.76 -8.32 -4.87
N GLU A 368 8.88 -8.66 -5.79
CA GLU A 368 8.95 -8.15 -7.16
C GLU A 368 8.73 -6.64 -7.17
N ALA A 369 7.68 -6.15 -6.51
CA ALA A 369 7.40 -4.73 -6.40
C ALA A 369 8.54 -3.95 -5.72
N LEU A 370 9.28 -4.59 -4.80
CA LEU A 370 10.49 -4.01 -4.19
C LEU A 370 11.61 -3.77 -5.21
N ASN A 371 11.76 -4.63 -6.23
CA ASN A 371 12.83 -4.55 -7.21
C ASN A 371 12.42 -3.83 -8.51
N SER A 372 11.16 -3.96 -8.93
CA SER A 372 10.67 -3.46 -10.22
C SER A 372 10.14 -2.02 -10.17
N THR A 373 9.83 -1.48 -8.98
CA THR A 373 9.29 -0.11 -8.84
C THR A 373 10.34 0.88 -8.36
N VAL A 374 10.21 2.14 -8.78
CA VAL A 374 11.06 3.25 -8.31
C VAL A 374 10.92 3.46 -6.80
N TYR A 375 9.72 3.27 -6.25
CA TYR A 375 9.46 3.30 -4.80
C TYR A 375 10.29 2.24 -4.07
N GLY A 376 10.24 0.99 -4.54
CA GLY A 376 10.98 -0.12 -3.96
C GLY A 376 12.50 0.09 -4.00
N GLN A 377 13.03 0.53 -5.14
CA GLN A 377 14.46 0.85 -5.28
C GLN A 377 14.91 2.00 -4.36
N THR A 378 14.08 3.04 -4.22
CA THR A 378 14.33 4.15 -3.28
C THR A 378 14.34 3.67 -1.82
N LEU A 379 13.45 2.73 -1.46
CA LEU A 379 13.46 2.11 -0.14
C LEU A 379 14.73 1.30 0.11
N ILE A 380 15.23 0.54 -0.88
CA ILE A 380 16.51 -0.17 -0.77
C ILE A 380 17.65 0.82 -0.52
N ALA A 381 17.72 1.92 -1.28
CA ALA A 381 18.72 2.97 -1.08
C ALA A 381 18.64 3.57 0.33
N LYS A 382 17.42 3.84 0.85
CA LYS A 382 17.19 4.28 2.23
C LYS A 382 17.74 3.29 3.25
N LEU A 383 17.51 1.99 3.05
CA LEU A 383 18.02 0.94 3.95
C LEU A 383 19.55 0.84 3.92
N ILE A 384 20.18 0.96 2.74
CA ILE A 384 21.64 0.99 2.60
C ILE A 384 22.26 2.15 3.38
N LEU A 385 21.61 3.33 3.40
CA LEU A 385 22.08 4.50 4.17
C LEU A 385 21.94 4.32 5.69
N ILE A 386 20.95 3.55 6.15
CA ILE A 386 20.72 3.30 7.58
C ILE A 386 21.81 2.40 8.18
N VAL A 387 22.29 1.40 7.44
CA VAL A 387 23.30 0.44 7.92
C VAL A 387 24.55 1.11 8.50
N PRO A 388 25.27 2.02 7.79
CA PRO A 388 26.43 2.69 8.35
C PRO A 388 26.09 3.62 9.52
N MET A 389 24.90 4.25 9.55
CA MET A 389 24.49 5.07 10.70
C MET A 389 24.34 4.22 11.97
N VAL A 390 23.69 3.06 11.88
CA VAL A 390 23.57 2.13 13.01
C VAL A 390 24.94 1.60 13.43
N GLY A 391 25.82 1.29 12.45
CA GLY A 391 27.19 0.87 12.72
C GLY A 391 28.00 1.93 13.48
N ILE A 392 27.94 3.20 13.06
CA ILE A 392 28.57 4.33 13.76
C ILE A 392 28.00 4.48 15.17
N GLY A 393 26.67 4.39 15.33
CA GLY A 393 26.00 4.41 16.62
C GLY A 393 26.49 3.30 17.57
N ALA A 394 26.68 2.08 17.05
CA ALA A 394 27.21 0.94 17.81
C ALA A 394 28.67 1.17 18.23
N VAL A 395 29.54 1.66 17.34
CA VAL A 395 30.93 2.02 17.66
C VAL A 395 30.98 3.13 18.74
N ASN A 396 30.09 4.12 18.65
CA ASN A 396 29.99 5.20 19.62
C ASN A 396 29.54 4.70 21.00
N LEU A 397 28.55 3.81 21.04
CA LEU A 397 28.00 3.25 22.27
C LEU A 397 28.98 2.27 22.94
N LEU A 398 29.55 1.32 22.18
CA LEU A 398 30.33 0.21 22.72
C LEU A 398 31.82 0.55 22.88
N GLY A 399 32.38 1.38 22.00
CA GLY A 399 33.80 1.72 22.00
C GLY A 399 34.10 3.11 22.56
N VAL A 400 33.48 4.15 21.98
CA VAL A 400 33.79 5.54 22.33
C VAL A 400 33.30 5.89 23.73
N THR A 401 32.11 5.43 24.13
CA THR A 401 31.53 5.75 25.45
C THR A 401 32.40 5.28 26.61
N PRO A 402 32.86 4.00 26.69
CA PRO A 402 33.77 3.57 27.76
C PRO A 402 35.11 4.31 27.74
N ALA A 403 35.69 4.55 26.55
CA ALA A 403 36.94 5.28 26.40
C ALA A 403 36.82 6.73 26.89
N MET A 404 35.72 7.41 26.57
CA MET A 404 35.44 8.79 27.00
C MET A 404 35.26 8.88 28.52
N LYS A 405 34.57 7.90 29.14
CA LYS A 405 34.43 7.84 30.60
C LYS A 405 35.78 7.68 31.30
N LYS A 406 36.66 6.83 30.79
CA LYS A 406 38.03 6.66 31.31
C LYS A 406 38.85 7.94 31.20
N ALA A 407 38.83 8.58 30.03
CA ALA A 407 39.53 9.85 29.79
C ALA A 407 39.02 10.99 30.70
N ALA A 408 37.70 11.06 30.91
CA ALA A 408 37.09 12.04 31.82
C ALA A 408 37.48 11.79 33.28
N ALA A 409 37.52 10.52 33.73
CA ALA A 409 37.96 10.16 35.09
C ALA A 409 39.44 10.52 35.33
N ALA A 410 40.30 10.31 34.32
CA ALA A 410 41.71 10.64 34.37
C ALA A 410 42.00 12.15 34.20
N ARG A 411 40.99 12.98 33.91
CA ARG A 411 41.14 14.41 33.53
C ARG A 411 42.17 14.63 32.41
N SER A 412 42.35 13.64 31.52
CA SER A 412 43.36 13.68 30.48
C SER A 412 42.90 14.52 29.29
N THR A 413 43.78 15.32 28.70
CA THR A 413 43.57 15.91 27.38
C THR A 413 43.66 14.81 26.32
N THR A 414 42.62 14.65 25.50
CA THR A 414 42.58 13.59 24.48
C THR A 414 42.02 14.11 23.16
N PRO A 415 42.61 13.73 22.00
CA PRO A 415 42.03 14.01 20.69
C PRO A 415 40.73 13.22 20.44
N LEU A 416 40.34 12.33 21.37
CA LEU A 416 39.14 11.51 21.27
C LEU A 416 37.86 12.34 21.09
N VAL A 417 37.75 13.51 21.74
CA VAL A 417 36.60 14.42 21.60
C VAL A 417 36.48 14.96 20.17
N GLU A 418 37.62 15.32 19.56
CA GLU A 418 37.65 15.87 18.20
C GLU A 418 37.36 14.81 17.15
N ARG A 419 37.93 13.61 17.33
CA ARG A 419 37.61 12.43 16.50
C ARG A 419 36.12 12.09 16.61
N PHE A 420 35.59 12.03 17.82
CA PHE A 420 34.18 11.76 18.06
C PHE A 420 33.28 12.82 17.42
N ARG A 421 33.59 14.12 17.57
CA ARG A 421 32.85 15.21 16.89
C ARG A 421 32.82 15.00 15.37
N ASN A 422 33.95 14.66 14.75
CA ASN A 422 34.01 14.46 13.30
C ASN A 422 33.19 13.23 12.87
N ILE A 423 33.21 12.15 13.65
CA ILE A 423 32.38 10.96 13.44
C ILE A 423 30.89 11.32 13.49
N VAL A 424 30.42 11.97 14.56
CA VAL A 424 28.99 12.34 14.68
C VAL A 424 28.56 13.40 13.68
N THR A 425 29.50 14.24 13.20
CA THR A 425 29.23 15.18 12.10
C THR A 425 29.04 14.42 10.78
N SER A 426 29.86 13.40 10.52
CA SER A 426 29.72 12.53 9.35
C SER A 426 28.41 11.72 9.42
N GLU A 427 28.04 11.23 10.61
CA GLU A 427 26.75 10.57 10.86
C GLU A 427 25.57 11.51 10.55
N LEU A 428 25.65 12.79 10.94
CA LEU A 428 24.63 13.79 10.60
C LEU A 428 24.54 14.04 9.09
N THR A 429 25.66 14.06 8.36
CA THR A 429 25.66 14.19 6.89
C THR A 429 24.97 13.00 6.22
N ILE A 430 25.24 11.77 6.68
CA ILE A 430 24.52 10.58 6.21
C ILE A 430 23.04 10.68 6.56
N GLY A 431 22.70 11.17 7.76
CA GLY A 431 21.32 11.46 8.15
C GLY A 431 20.62 12.45 7.22
N ALA A 432 21.29 13.52 6.81
CA ALA A 432 20.73 14.47 5.85
C ALA A 432 20.48 13.83 4.47
N ALA A 433 21.40 12.99 3.98
CA ALA A 433 21.22 12.21 2.75
C ALA A 433 20.09 11.16 2.87
N LEU A 434 19.94 10.56 4.06
CA LEU A 434 18.81 9.67 4.37
C LEU A 434 17.49 10.41 4.21
N PHE A 435 17.36 11.63 4.72
CA PHE A 435 16.16 12.45 4.54
C PHE A 435 15.91 12.86 3.08
N LEU A 436 16.95 12.97 2.24
CA LEU A 436 16.77 13.18 0.81
C LEU A 436 16.08 11.97 0.16
N SER A 437 16.49 10.74 0.51
CA SER A 437 15.78 9.53 0.06
C SER A 437 14.33 9.47 0.57
N VAL A 438 14.05 10.02 1.75
CA VAL A 438 12.67 10.16 2.28
C VAL A 438 11.88 11.18 1.47
N GLY A 439 12.49 12.31 1.07
CA GLY A 439 11.90 13.27 0.14
C GLY A 439 11.45 12.59 -1.16
N VAL A 440 12.33 11.82 -1.80
CA VAL A 440 11.99 11.04 -3.00
C VAL A 440 10.89 10.02 -2.73
N LEU A 441 11.03 9.20 -1.68
CA LEU A 441 10.07 8.13 -1.37
C LEU A 441 8.66 8.66 -1.09
N THR A 442 8.55 9.83 -0.46
CA THR A 442 7.25 10.43 -0.12
C THR A 442 6.60 11.20 -1.27
N SER A 443 7.34 11.49 -2.34
CA SER A 443 6.81 11.98 -3.63
C SER A 443 6.34 10.86 -4.55
N LEU A 444 6.70 9.60 -4.24
CA LEU A 444 6.33 8.45 -5.06
C LEU A 444 5.04 7.79 -4.55
N PRO A 445 4.20 7.27 -5.46
CA PRO A 445 3.12 6.37 -5.09
C PRO A 445 3.68 5.08 -4.48
N PRO A 446 2.95 4.41 -3.57
CA PRO A 446 3.39 3.14 -2.98
C PRO A 446 3.69 2.07 -4.04
N ALA A 447 4.70 1.23 -3.83
CA ALA A 447 5.07 0.19 -4.80
C ALA A 447 3.91 -0.77 -5.12
N ARG A 448 3.05 -1.08 -4.13
CA ARG A 448 1.87 -1.95 -4.32
C ARG A 448 0.86 -1.42 -5.34
N THR A 449 0.86 -0.11 -5.62
CA THR A 449 -0.11 0.53 -6.55
C THR A 449 0.47 0.74 -7.94
N THR A 450 1.77 0.54 -8.13
CA THR A 450 2.48 0.78 -9.41
C THR A 450 3.15 -0.46 -9.99
N ALA A 451 3.27 -1.54 -9.23
CA ALA A 451 3.60 -2.85 -9.77
C ALA A 451 2.56 -3.20 -10.84
N GLY A 452 3.04 -3.57 -12.05
CA GLY A 452 2.19 -3.83 -13.21
C GLY A 452 1.06 -4.80 -12.90
N ASP A 453 -0.05 -4.62 -13.61
CA ASP A 453 -1.20 -5.51 -13.52
C ASP A 453 -0.76 -6.98 -13.69
N PRO A 454 -1.25 -7.91 -12.84
CA PRO A 454 -0.86 -9.30 -12.94
C PRO A 454 -1.17 -9.87 -14.33
N VAL A 455 -0.22 -10.56 -14.93
CA VAL A 455 -0.44 -11.32 -16.18
C VAL A 455 -0.50 -12.79 -15.82
N ILE A 456 -1.62 -13.45 -16.14
CA ILE A 456 -1.71 -14.92 -16.08
C ILE A 456 -1.38 -15.43 -17.48
N ALA A 457 -0.24 -16.12 -17.62
CA ALA A 457 0.17 -16.76 -18.86
C ALA A 457 0.29 -18.27 -18.65
N GLN A 458 -0.36 -19.07 -19.50
CA GLN A 458 -0.28 -20.53 -19.47
C GLN A 458 -0.21 -21.08 -20.90
N SER A 459 0.47 -22.22 -21.04
CA SER A 459 0.65 -22.91 -22.33
C SER A 459 0.13 -24.34 -22.24
N ALA A 460 -0.52 -24.81 -23.29
CA ALA A 460 -0.95 -26.19 -23.43
C ALA A 460 -0.68 -26.70 -24.85
N ASN A 461 -0.32 -27.98 -24.96
CA ASN A 461 -0.22 -28.65 -26.25
C ASN A 461 -1.43 -29.59 -26.40
N VAL A 462 -2.10 -29.53 -27.53
CA VAL A 462 -3.18 -30.46 -27.87
C VAL A 462 -3.10 -30.83 -29.35
N ASP A 463 -3.07 -32.13 -29.64
CA ASP A 463 -2.78 -32.67 -30.97
C ASP A 463 -1.49 -32.07 -31.57
N ASP A 464 -1.60 -31.39 -32.72
CA ASP A 464 -0.53 -30.67 -33.42
C ASP A 464 -0.41 -29.18 -33.01
N LEU A 465 -1.32 -28.69 -32.15
CA LEU A 465 -1.40 -27.29 -31.75
C LEU A 465 -0.69 -27.01 -30.42
N ARG A 466 0.00 -25.88 -30.37
CA ARG A 466 0.40 -25.19 -29.15
C ARG A 466 -0.51 -23.98 -28.93
N LEU A 467 -1.11 -23.93 -27.75
CA LEU A 467 -2.04 -22.90 -27.32
C LEU A 467 -1.43 -22.13 -26.15
N ASP A 468 -1.13 -20.84 -26.35
CA ASP A 468 -0.62 -19.95 -25.30
C ASP A 468 -1.72 -18.95 -24.92
N LEU A 469 -2.28 -19.09 -23.71
CA LEU A 469 -3.32 -18.23 -23.15
C LEU A 469 -2.70 -17.17 -22.22
N GLU A 470 -2.96 -15.90 -22.51
CA GLU A 470 -2.55 -14.73 -21.73
C GLU A 470 -3.77 -13.94 -21.25
N ILE A 471 -3.80 -13.56 -19.97
CA ILE A 471 -4.90 -12.81 -19.35
C ILE A 471 -4.34 -11.62 -18.58
N THR A 472 -4.85 -10.43 -18.91
CA THR A 472 -4.41 -9.16 -18.31
C THR A 472 -5.64 -8.32 -17.97
N PRO A 473 -5.81 -7.83 -16.72
CA PRO A 473 -4.89 -7.86 -15.59
C PRO A 473 -5.03 -9.09 -14.66
N GLY A 474 -5.48 -10.24 -15.17
CA GLY A 474 -5.51 -11.51 -14.44
C GLY A 474 -6.30 -11.49 -13.12
N ARG A 475 -7.34 -10.66 -13.02
CA ARG A 475 -8.07 -10.39 -11.76
C ARG A 475 -9.58 -10.44 -11.95
N VAL A 476 -10.32 -10.36 -10.86
CA VAL A 476 -11.78 -10.26 -10.92
C VAL A 476 -12.23 -8.98 -11.62
N GLY A 477 -13.16 -9.10 -12.54
CA GLY A 477 -13.66 -7.99 -13.36
C GLY A 477 -13.22 -8.12 -14.81
N ILE A 478 -13.08 -6.98 -15.50
CA ILE A 478 -12.73 -6.94 -16.92
C ILE A 478 -11.28 -7.38 -17.11
N ASN A 479 -11.08 -8.35 -18.01
CA ASN A 479 -9.77 -8.76 -18.49
C ASN A 479 -9.77 -8.83 -20.02
N THR A 480 -8.59 -8.69 -20.60
CA THR A 480 -8.31 -9.09 -21.98
C THR A 480 -7.77 -10.52 -21.94
N PHE A 481 -8.34 -11.39 -22.76
CA PHE A 481 -7.92 -12.78 -22.92
C PHE A 481 -7.37 -12.92 -24.33
N THR A 482 -6.12 -13.34 -24.45
CA THR A 482 -5.43 -13.53 -25.73
C THR A 482 -4.97 -14.98 -25.84
N LEU A 483 -5.40 -15.68 -26.87
CA LEU A 483 -5.00 -17.04 -27.19
C LEU A 483 -4.13 -17.00 -28.45
N ALA A 484 -2.85 -17.33 -28.34
CA ALA A 484 -1.99 -17.56 -29.50
C ALA A 484 -2.04 -19.05 -29.89
N VAL A 485 -2.26 -19.31 -31.17
CA VAL A 485 -2.41 -20.67 -31.72
C VAL A 485 -1.31 -20.90 -32.73
N ALA A 486 -0.49 -21.94 -32.51
CA ALA A 486 0.56 -22.34 -33.43
C ALA A 486 0.50 -23.83 -33.76
N SER A 487 0.74 -24.22 -35.01
CA SER A 487 0.91 -25.61 -35.45
C SER A 487 2.32 -25.80 -36.02
N GLY A 488 3.05 -26.81 -35.56
CA GLY A 488 4.42 -27.06 -36.03
C GLY A 488 5.40 -25.89 -35.85
N GLY A 489 5.13 -24.98 -34.91
CA GLY A 489 5.93 -23.78 -34.65
C GLY A 489 5.59 -22.57 -35.53
N GLN A 490 4.59 -22.66 -36.41
CA GLN A 490 4.08 -21.55 -37.22
C GLN A 490 2.70 -21.09 -36.71
N PRO A 491 2.39 -19.79 -36.73
CA PRO A 491 1.10 -19.27 -36.29
C PRO A 491 -0.03 -19.74 -37.20
N VAL A 492 -1.16 -20.11 -36.62
CA VAL A 492 -2.39 -20.46 -37.35
C VAL A 492 -3.15 -19.17 -37.61
N LEU A 493 -3.02 -18.62 -38.82
CA LEU A 493 -3.52 -17.27 -39.15
C LEU A 493 -5.05 -17.20 -39.23
N GLU A 494 -5.73 -18.28 -39.66
CA GLU A 494 -7.19 -18.36 -39.74
C GLU A 494 -7.68 -19.73 -39.25
N ALA A 495 -8.32 -19.74 -38.08
CA ALA A 495 -9.05 -20.89 -37.56
C ALA A 495 -10.53 -20.67 -37.89
N LYS A 496 -11.27 -21.76 -38.11
CA LYS A 496 -12.71 -21.68 -38.40
C LYS A 496 -13.46 -20.99 -37.26
N GLU A 497 -13.06 -21.28 -36.02
CA GLU A 497 -13.54 -20.60 -34.83
C GLU A 497 -12.57 -20.85 -33.65
N ALA A 498 -12.32 -19.82 -32.83
CA ALA A 498 -11.63 -19.96 -31.55
C ALA A 498 -12.53 -19.36 -30.46
N LEU A 499 -12.73 -20.08 -29.35
CA LEU A 499 -13.56 -19.62 -28.24
C LEU A 499 -12.96 -20.00 -26.88
N LEU A 500 -13.33 -19.26 -25.85
CA LEU A 500 -13.02 -19.58 -24.46
C LEU A 500 -14.31 -19.86 -23.69
N ARG A 501 -14.32 -20.94 -22.91
CA ARG A 501 -15.33 -21.23 -21.90
C ARG A 501 -14.76 -20.98 -20.51
N PHE A 502 -15.40 -20.10 -19.74
CA PHE A 502 -15.02 -19.74 -18.39
C PHE A 502 -15.95 -20.43 -17.40
N THR A 503 -15.39 -21.31 -16.58
CA THR A 503 -16.14 -22.08 -15.59
C THR A 503 -15.59 -21.77 -14.20
N PRO A 504 -16.35 -21.07 -13.35
CA PRO A 504 -15.96 -20.82 -11.96
C PRO A 504 -16.08 -22.12 -11.14
N ALA A 505 -15.03 -22.48 -10.41
CA ALA A 505 -14.97 -23.69 -9.60
C ALA A 505 -15.92 -23.65 -8.40
N SER A 506 -16.27 -22.45 -7.90
CA SER A 506 -17.27 -22.30 -6.84
C SER A 506 -18.70 -22.53 -7.32
N GLY A 507 -18.94 -22.58 -8.64
CA GLY A 507 -20.27 -22.78 -9.23
C GLY A 507 -21.27 -21.66 -8.92
N LYS A 508 -20.80 -20.51 -8.38
CA LYS A 508 -21.64 -19.35 -8.04
C LYS A 508 -22.21 -18.65 -9.27
N LEU A 509 -21.58 -18.82 -10.43
CA LEU A 509 -22.08 -18.34 -11.72
C LEU A 509 -22.14 -19.50 -12.72
N PRO A 510 -23.09 -19.47 -13.67
CA PRO A 510 -23.09 -20.40 -14.78
C PRO A 510 -21.81 -20.23 -15.62
N PRO A 511 -21.31 -21.30 -16.26
CA PRO A 511 -20.24 -21.19 -17.23
C PRO A 511 -20.60 -20.20 -18.33
N SER A 512 -19.65 -19.38 -18.74
CA SER A 512 -19.83 -18.44 -19.85
C SER A 512 -18.92 -18.82 -21.01
N GLU A 513 -19.36 -18.56 -22.23
CA GLU A 513 -18.58 -18.81 -23.43
C GLU A 513 -18.49 -17.54 -24.25
N THR A 514 -17.37 -17.36 -24.93
CA THR A 514 -17.22 -16.24 -25.84
C THR A 514 -16.29 -16.61 -27.00
N PRO A 515 -16.66 -16.25 -28.25
CA PRO A 515 -15.75 -16.36 -29.38
C PRO A 515 -14.64 -15.30 -29.26
N LEU A 516 -13.46 -15.64 -29.77
CA LEU A 516 -12.31 -14.77 -29.86
C LEU A 516 -12.20 -14.19 -31.26
N ALA A 517 -11.93 -12.89 -31.37
CA ALA A 517 -11.69 -12.23 -32.66
C ALA A 517 -10.24 -12.49 -33.12
N ALA A 518 -10.06 -12.85 -34.39
CA ALA A 518 -8.73 -13.07 -34.96
C ALA A 518 -8.00 -11.73 -35.18
N ALA A 519 -6.72 -11.67 -34.81
CA ALA A 519 -5.87 -10.49 -34.97
C ALA A 519 -4.98 -10.54 -36.24
N GLY A 520 -5.08 -11.61 -37.04
CA GLY A 520 -4.36 -11.76 -38.32
C GLY A 520 -2.90 -12.24 -38.21
N ASP A 521 -2.39 -12.47 -37.00
CA ASP A 521 -1.02 -12.90 -36.69
C ASP A 521 -0.94 -14.27 -35.99
N GLY A 522 -2.07 -14.99 -35.95
CA GLY A 522 -2.25 -16.24 -35.20
C GLY A 522 -2.65 -16.06 -33.73
N ARG A 523 -2.94 -14.82 -33.31
CA ARG A 523 -3.55 -14.52 -32.02
C ARG A 523 -5.05 -14.25 -32.16
N TYR A 524 -5.79 -14.69 -31.16
CA TYR A 524 -7.23 -14.49 -31.05
C TYR A 524 -7.52 -13.83 -29.70
N SER A 525 -8.31 -12.76 -29.66
CA SER A 525 -8.54 -12.02 -28.42
C SER A 525 -9.99 -11.62 -28.19
N VAL A 526 -10.33 -11.46 -26.92
CA VAL A 526 -11.62 -10.95 -26.46
C VAL A 526 -11.41 -10.18 -25.16
N LYS A 527 -12.22 -9.15 -24.94
CA LYS A 527 -12.22 -8.39 -23.69
C LYS A 527 -13.57 -8.47 -23.02
N GLY A 528 -13.58 -8.76 -21.72
CA GLY A 528 -14.83 -8.81 -20.96
C GLY A 528 -14.64 -9.22 -19.51
N SER A 529 -15.72 -9.14 -18.75
CA SER A 529 -15.74 -9.48 -17.33
C SER A 529 -16.06 -10.95 -17.09
N TYR A 530 -15.39 -11.85 -17.81
CA TYR A 530 -15.69 -13.28 -17.73
C TYR A 530 -15.19 -13.93 -16.44
N LEU A 531 -14.14 -13.36 -15.83
CA LEU A 531 -13.67 -13.68 -14.48
C LEU A 531 -14.38 -12.76 -13.46
N SER A 532 -15.70 -12.86 -13.35
CA SER A 532 -16.55 -11.89 -12.65
C SER A 532 -16.62 -12.05 -11.13
N LEU A 533 -15.99 -13.09 -10.58
CA LEU A 533 -15.91 -13.29 -9.13
C LEU A 533 -14.59 -13.93 -8.66
N PRO A 534 -14.24 -13.74 -7.38
CA PRO A 534 -13.10 -14.37 -6.75
C PRO A 534 -13.24 -15.89 -6.71
N ASP A 535 -12.50 -16.63 -7.53
CA ASP A 535 -12.65 -18.07 -7.67
C ASP A 535 -11.43 -18.78 -8.24
N ASP A 536 -11.38 -20.10 -8.13
CA ASP A 536 -10.62 -20.91 -9.07
C ASP A 536 -11.43 -20.98 -10.37
N TRP A 537 -10.80 -20.70 -11.51
CA TRP A 537 -11.44 -20.67 -12.82
C TRP A 537 -10.81 -21.74 -13.69
N GLN A 538 -11.68 -22.51 -14.33
CA GLN A 538 -11.32 -23.38 -15.43
C GLN A 538 -11.67 -22.65 -16.72
N VAL A 539 -10.64 -22.25 -17.47
CA VAL A 539 -10.79 -21.63 -18.79
C VAL A 539 -10.45 -22.66 -19.84
N MET A 540 -11.44 -23.10 -20.60
CA MET A 540 -11.25 -24.07 -21.67
C MET A 540 -11.15 -23.33 -23.01
N ALA A 541 -10.03 -23.47 -23.69
CA ALA A 541 -9.90 -23.05 -25.08
C ALA A 541 -10.43 -24.13 -26.02
N VAL A 542 -11.23 -23.72 -26.98
CA VAL A 542 -11.74 -24.57 -28.06
C VAL A 542 -11.33 -23.97 -29.39
N VAL A 543 -10.58 -24.73 -30.18
CA VAL A 543 -10.15 -24.32 -31.52
C VAL A 543 -10.79 -25.26 -32.54
N ARG A 544 -11.74 -24.73 -33.32
CA ARG A 544 -12.40 -25.46 -34.40
C ARG A 544 -11.59 -25.34 -35.68
N ARG A 545 -11.39 -26.47 -36.34
CA ARG A 545 -10.57 -26.61 -37.53
C ARG A 545 -11.40 -27.16 -38.69
N GLU A 546 -11.12 -26.73 -39.91
CA GLU A 546 -11.77 -27.33 -41.08
C GLU A 546 -11.28 -28.76 -41.31
N GLY A 547 -12.20 -29.70 -41.45
CA GLY A 547 -11.89 -31.10 -41.77
C GLY A 547 -11.22 -31.91 -40.64
N MET A 548 -11.09 -31.36 -39.43
CA MET A 548 -10.45 -32.01 -38.27
C MET A 548 -11.35 -31.92 -37.02
N PHE A 549 -11.07 -32.74 -36.00
CA PHE A 549 -11.78 -32.66 -34.71
C PHE A 549 -11.43 -31.36 -33.97
N ASP A 550 -12.38 -30.85 -33.20
CA ASP A 550 -12.21 -29.70 -32.31
C ASP A 550 -11.11 -29.99 -31.28
N ALA A 551 -10.20 -29.04 -31.11
CA ALA A 551 -9.10 -29.11 -30.15
C ALA A 551 -9.52 -28.44 -28.83
N PHE A 552 -9.34 -29.13 -27.69
CA PHE A 552 -9.72 -28.66 -26.36
C PHE A 552 -8.52 -28.59 -25.42
N ALA A 553 -8.23 -27.43 -24.87
CA ALA A 553 -7.23 -27.27 -23.81
C ALA A 553 -7.82 -26.61 -22.59
N ILE A 554 -7.50 -27.13 -21.40
CA ILE A 554 -8.00 -26.63 -20.13
C ILE A 554 -6.88 -25.90 -19.39
N PHE A 555 -7.11 -24.63 -19.07
CA PHE A 555 -6.25 -23.78 -18.26
C PHE A 555 -6.91 -23.56 -16.91
N ASN A 556 -6.27 -24.03 -15.84
CA ASN A 556 -6.77 -23.85 -14.48
C ASN A 556 -6.04 -22.67 -13.83
N MET A 557 -6.78 -21.70 -13.31
CA MET A 557 -6.20 -20.47 -12.76
C MET A 557 -6.96 -20.00 -11.52
N ASN A 558 -6.25 -19.56 -10.48
CA ASN A 558 -6.86 -18.93 -9.33
C ASN A 558 -6.98 -17.42 -9.57
N VAL A 559 -8.21 -16.91 -9.64
CA VAL A 559 -8.50 -15.48 -9.82
C VAL A 559 -9.12 -14.96 -8.53
N GLY A 560 -8.29 -14.45 -7.62
CA GLY A 560 -8.74 -13.93 -6.32
C GLY A 560 -9.54 -12.62 -6.41
N ALA A 561 -10.14 -12.20 -5.29
CA ALA A 561 -10.83 -10.91 -5.14
C ALA A 561 -9.83 -9.77 -5.24
N SER A 562 -9.56 -9.32 -6.46
CA SER A 562 -8.21 -8.89 -6.84
C SER A 562 -7.25 -10.08 -6.74
N ALA A 563 -6.45 -10.32 -7.78
CA ALA A 563 -5.46 -11.38 -7.79
C ALA A 563 -4.86 -11.56 -6.40
N LYS A 564 -4.80 -12.80 -5.89
CA LYS A 564 -3.78 -13.12 -4.89
C LYS A 564 -2.46 -12.76 -5.56
N ALA A 565 -2.02 -11.51 -5.42
CA ALA A 565 -0.61 -11.17 -5.36
C ALA A 565 -0.06 -12.26 -4.48
N GLN A 566 0.70 -13.17 -5.10
CA GLN A 566 1.23 -14.38 -4.51
C GLN A 566 1.55 -14.04 -3.07
N SER A 567 0.68 -14.43 -2.14
CA SER A 567 0.79 -13.97 -0.76
C SER A 567 1.86 -14.86 -0.16
N TYR A 568 3.10 -14.54 -0.51
CA TYR A 568 4.20 -14.71 0.41
C TYR A 568 3.64 -14.32 1.77
N PRO A 569 3.86 -15.12 2.81
CA PRO A 569 3.32 -14.85 4.12
C PRO A 569 4.08 -13.67 4.73
N TRP A 570 4.11 -12.51 4.04
CA TRP A 570 4.77 -11.29 4.41
C TRP A 570 4.19 -10.77 5.71
N HIS A 571 2.92 -11.07 6.03
CA HIS A 571 2.36 -10.85 7.36
C HIS A 571 3.08 -11.70 8.45
N ARG A 572 3.46 -12.94 8.15
CA ARG A 572 4.24 -13.81 9.06
C ARG A 572 5.72 -13.43 9.10
N VAL A 573 6.31 -13.09 7.95
CA VAL A 573 7.71 -12.61 7.85
C VAL A 573 7.84 -11.25 8.54
N ALA A 574 6.94 -10.30 8.29
CA ALA A 574 6.88 -9.02 8.99
C ALA A 574 6.60 -9.23 10.49
N GLY A 575 5.69 -10.14 10.86
CA GLY A 575 5.48 -10.52 12.26
C GLY A 575 6.75 -11.05 12.93
N ALA A 576 7.50 -11.93 12.24
CA ALA A 576 8.77 -12.46 12.73
C ALA A 576 9.87 -11.39 12.81
N LEU A 577 9.98 -10.50 11.81
CA LEU A 577 10.92 -9.39 11.82
C LEU A 577 10.60 -8.36 12.92
N LEU A 578 9.31 -8.10 13.19
CA LEU A 578 8.87 -7.26 14.30
C LEU A 578 9.27 -7.88 15.65
N LEU A 579 9.07 -9.19 15.82
CA LEU A 579 9.52 -9.94 17.00
C LEU A 579 11.04 -9.88 17.17
N LEU A 580 11.81 -10.13 16.11
CA LEU A 580 13.27 -10.05 16.13
C LEU A 580 13.76 -8.62 16.45
N GLY A 581 13.14 -7.60 15.86
CA GLY A 581 13.43 -6.20 16.17
C GLY A 581 13.16 -5.85 17.63
N ALA A 582 12.04 -6.32 18.19
CA ALA A 582 11.71 -6.14 19.60
C ALA A 582 12.71 -6.86 20.53
N LEU A 583 13.16 -8.08 20.17
CA LEU A 583 14.16 -8.83 20.94
C LEU A 583 15.55 -8.18 20.88
N ALA A 584 15.98 -7.73 19.70
CA ALA A 584 17.24 -6.98 19.54
C ALA A 584 17.21 -5.68 20.34
N TYR A 585 16.06 -5.00 20.38
CA TYR A 585 15.84 -3.81 21.19
C TYR A 585 15.94 -4.09 22.69
N LEU A 586 15.31 -5.15 23.19
CA LEU A 586 15.41 -5.61 24.59
C LEU A 586 16.86 -5.95 24.97
N PHE A 587 17.58 -6.65 24.09
CA PHE A 587 18.99 -7.00 24.32
C PHE A 587 19.87 -5.75 24.40
N ALA A 588 19.77 -4.83 23.44
CA ALA A 588 20.54 -3.59 23.45
C ALA A 588 20.24 -2.76 24.71
N PHE A 589 18.98 -2.74 25.17
CA PHE A 589 18.58 -2.02 26.37
C PHE A 589 19.18 -2.60 27.66
N SER A 590 19.29 -3.94 27.76
CA SER A 590 19.89 -4.60 28.93
C SER A 590 21.34 -4.16 29.22
N THR A 591 22.03 -3.62 28.21
CA THR A 591 23.42 -3.14 28.33
C THR A 591 23.55 -1.72 28.91
N LEU A 592 22.46 -0.96 29.06
CA LEU A 592 22.48 0.46 29.47
C LEU A 592 22.43 0.71 31.00
N GLY A 593 22.33 -0.33 31.84
CA GLY A 593 22.48 -0.26 33.30
C GLY A 593 21.23 0.17 34.12
N ARG A 594 21.26 -0.05 35.44
CA ARG A 594 20.10 -0.01 36.38
C ARG A 594 19.36 1.34 36.53
N THR A 595 20.00 2.49 36.29
CA THR A 595 19.42 3.81 36.59
C THR A 595 18.43 4.33 35.54
N TRP A 596 18.36 3.70 34.36
CA TRP A 596 17.46 4.10 33.26
C TRP A 596 16.18 3.26 33.16
N ASN A 597 15.98 2.28 34.06
CA ASN A 597 14.86 1.33 34.04
C ASN A 597 13.46 1.97 34.12
N GLN A 598 13.32 3.19 34.66
CA GLN A 598 12.02 3.85 34.77
C GLN A 598 11.56 4.51 33.46
N LEU A 599 12.40 5.29 32.78
CA LEU A 599 12.07 5.87 31.46
C LEU A 599 11.97 4.80 30.37
N ALA A 600 12.70 3.69 30.53
CA ALA A 600 12.62 2.50 29.68
C ALA A 600 11.23 1.87 29.62
N ALA A 601 10.56 1.76 30.76
CA ALA A 601 9.24 1.14 30.88
C ALA A 601 8.18 1.88 30.05
N TRP A 602 8.30 3.21 29.94
CA TRP A 602 7.40 4.05 29.14
C TRP A 602 7.65 3.96 27.63
N GLY A 603 8.86 3.61 27.18
CA GLY A 603 9.17 3.38 25.76
C GLY A 603 8.94 1.93 25.29
N LEU A 604 9.14 0.96 26.18
CA LEU A 604 8.95 -0.47 25.91
C LEU A 604 7.49 -0.87 25.79
N ALA A 605 6.61 -0.34 26.65
CA ALA A 605 5.20 -0.73 26.67
C ALA A 605 4.44 -0.35 25.38
N PRO A 606 4.56 0.86 24.81
CA PRO A 606 3.90 1.21 23.55
C PRO A 606 4.46 0.44 22.35
N ALA A 607 5.79 0.26 22.29
CA ALA A 607 6.46 -0.49 21.23
C ALA A 607 6.07 -1.97 21.22
N LEU A 608 6.01 -2.59 22.41
CA LEU A 608 5.55 -3.97 22.58
C LEU A 608 4.05 -4.09 22.31
N ALA A 609 3.23 -3.13 22.77
CA ALA A 609 1.79 -3.10 22.49
C ALA A 609 1.51 -2.97 20.98
N LEU A 610 2.25 -2.12 20.26
CA LEU A 610 2.15 -2.04 18.79
C LEU A 610 2.61 -3.32 18.11
N ALA A 611 3.71 -3.93 18.56
CA ALA A 611 4.21 -5.19 18.01
C ALA A 611 3.20 -6.32 18.23
N VAL A 612 2.63 -6.45 19.43
CA VAL A 612 1.62 -7.45 19.77
C VAL A 612 0.31 -7.18 19.03
N ALA A 613 -0.18 -5.94 18.99
CA ALA A 613 -1.38 -5.58 18.25
C ALA A 613 -1.22 -5.89 16.75
N SER A 614 -0.04 -5.63 16.18
CA SER A 614 0.29 -5.97 14.79
C SER A 614 0.32 -7.48 14.57
N VAL A 615 1.00 -8.25 15.43
CA VAL A 615 1.02 -9.73 15.35
C VAL A 615 -0.40 -10.30 15.45
N VAL A 616 -1.26 -9.73 16.29
CA VAL A 616 -2.66 -10.17 16.47
C VAL A 616 -3.53 -9.82 15.26
N THR A 617 -3.40 -8.63 14.68
CA THR A 617 -4.16 -8.25 13.48
C THR A 617 -3.72 -9.03 12.25
N PHE A 618 -2.42 -9.33 12.12
CA PHE A 618 -1.87 -10.08 10.99
C PHE A 618 -2.05 -11.59 11.06
N ASN A 619 -2.35 -12.18 12.24
CA ASN A 619 -2.54 -13.64 12.41
C ASN A 619 -4.01 -14.08 12.57
N ARG A 620 -4.99 -13.18 12.51
CA ARG A 620 -6.41 -13.60 12.49
C ARG A 620 -6.77 -14.13 11.10
N ALA A 621 -6.91 -15.46 11.00
CA ALA A 621 -7.54 -16.10 9.84
C ALA A 621 -9.04 -15.75 9.79
N PRO A 622 -9.63 -15.55 8.60
CA PRO A 622 -11.08 -15.53 8.46
C PRO A 622 -11.67 -16.90 8.85
N PRO A 623 -12.90 -16.95 9.40
CA PRO A 623 -13.52 -18.20 9.81
C PRO A 623 -13.70 -19.14 8.62
N VAL A 624 -13.24 -20.38 8.78
CA VAL A 624 -13.44 -21.46 7.81
C VAL A 624 -14.93 -21.78 7.73
N GLN A 625 -15.52 -21.62 6.53
CA GLN A 625 -16.83 -22.18 6.19
C GLN A 625 -16.64 -23.21 5.08
N ALA A 626 -17.48 -24.24 5.12
CA ALA A 626 -17.45 -25.49 4.35
C ALA A 626 -17.62 -25.36 2.81
N ALA A 627 -16.91 -24.41 2.17
CA ALA A 627 -16.92 -24.17 0.73
C ALA A 627 -15.63 -24.70 0.10
N GLY A 628 -15.72 -25.75 -0.74
CA GLY A 628 -14.53 -26.23 -1.48
C GLY A 628 -14.54 -27.68 -1.99
N LEU A 629 -15.57 -28.48 -1.76
CA LEU A 629 -15.64 -29.85 -2.30
C LEU A 629 -16.30 -29.85 -3.68
N VAL A 630 -15.50 -30.07 -4.73
CA VAL A 630 -15.93 -30.22 -6.12
C VAL A 630 -15.96 -31.70 -6.47
N ASN A 631 -17.01 -32.16 -7.14
CA ASN A 631 -17.13 -33.55 -7.58
C ASN A 631 -16.04 -33.86 -8.61
N PRO A 632 -15.04 -34.71 -8.29
CA PRO A 632 -13.96 -35.02 -9.21
C PRO A 632 -14.37 -36.01 -10.30
N ILE A 633 -15.58 -36.58 -10.22
CA ILE A 633 -16.07 -37.63 -11.11
C ILE A 633 -17.06 -37.04 -12.13
N PRO A 634 -16.74 -37.05 -13.44
CA PRO A 634 -17.66 -36.58 -14.47
C PRO A 634 -19.00 -37.34 -14.43
N PRO A 635 -20.14 -36.65 -14.61
CA PRO A 635 -21.47 -37.26 -14.63
C PRO A 635 -21.75 -37.98 -15.97
N ASN A 636 -20.92 -38.96 -16.32
CA ASN A 636 -21.09 -39.79 -17.51
C ASN A 636 -22.01 -41.00 -17.21
N ALA A 637 -22.40 -41.72 -18.27
CA ALA A 637 -23.34 -42.85 -18.16
C ALA A 637 -22.88 -43.95 -17.18
N ALA A 638 -21.57 -44.22 -17.10
CA ALA A 638 -21.01 -45.22 -16.18
C ALA A 638 -21.12 -44.80 -14.71
N SER A 639 -20.81 -43.52 -14.43
CA SER A 639 -20.88 -42.91 -13.09
C SER A 639 -22.31 -42.88 -12.54
N VAL A 640 -23.28 -42.51 -13.38
CA VAL A 640 -24.71 -42.49 -13.01
C VAL A 640 -25.26 -43.90 -12.75
N ALA A 641 -24.87 -44.89 -13.56
CA ALA A 641 -25.28 -46.27 -13.36
C ALA A 641 -24.74 -46.87 -12.04
N ALA A 642 -23.47 -46.59 -11.72
CA ALA A 642 -22.86 -46.98 -10.45
C ALA A 642 -23.57 -46.33 -9.24
N GLY A 643 -23.87 -45.03 -9.34
CA GLY A 643 -24.59 -44.28 -8.32
C GLY A 643 -26.01 -44.80 -8.08
N LYS A 644 -26.71 -45.19 -9.16
CA LYS A 644 -28.07 -45.76 -9.09
C LYS A 644 -28.12 -47.04 -8.27
N ALA A 645 -27.20 -47.98 -8.52
CA ALA A 645 -27.18 -49.25 -7.80
C ALA A 645 -26.98 -49.06 -6.28
N ILE A 646 -26.16 -48.08 -5.90
CA ILE A 646 -25.92 -47.73 -4.50
C ILE A 646 -27.15 -47.05 -3.90
N TYR A 647 -27.78 -46.12 -4.62
CA TYR A 647 -29.00 -45.44 -4.17
C TYR A 647 -30.15 -46.42 -3.90
N GLU A 648 -30.37 -47.40 -4.80
CA GLU A 648 -31.42 -48.41 -4.64
C GLU A 648 -31.22 -49.29 -3.40
N SER A 649 -29.96 -49.59 -3.04
CA SER A 649 -29.66 -50.42 -1.88
C SER A 649 -29.59 -49.66 -0.55
N LYS A 650 -29.21 -48.37 -0.55
CA LYS A 650 -28.91 -47.60 0.67
C LYS A 650 -29.85 -46.43 0.94
N CYS A 651 -30.43 -45.82 -0.10
CA CYS A 651 -31.20 -44.57 0.01
C CYS A 651 -32.70 -44.76 -0.24
N LEU A 652 -33.06 -45.68 -1.15
CA LEU A 652 -34.45 -45.95 -1.57
C LEU A 652 -35.40 -46.30 -0.42
N PRO A 653 -35.06 -47.09 0.62
CA PRO A 653 -35.99 -47.40 1.70
C PRO A 653 -36.55 -46.15 2.42
N CYS A 654 -35.79 -45.06 2.46
CA CYS A 654 -36.20 -43.79 3.06
C CYS A 654 -36.68 -42.77 2.01
N HIS A 655 -35.98 -42.62 0.89
CA HIS A 655 -36.27 -41.57 -0.09
C HIS A 655 -37.20 -41.99 -1.24
N GLY A 656 -37.45 -43.29 -1.43
CA GLY A 656 -38.28 -43.82 -2.51
C GLY A 656 -37.59 -43.81 -3.88
N GLU A 657 -38.21 -44.48 -4.87
CA GLU A 657 -37.67 -44.60 -6.24
C GLU A 657 -37.54 -43.24 -6.94
N THR A 658 -38.48 -42.33 -6.66
CA THR A 658 -38.49 -40.98 -7.26
C THR A 658 -37.77 -39.93 -6.40
N GLY A 659 -37.23 -40.33 -5.23
CA GLY A 659 -36.50 -39.44 -4.33
C GLY A 659 -37.36 -38.54 -3.45
N LYS A 660 -38.69 -38.68 -3.47
CA LYS A 660 -39.62 -37.74 -2.82
C LYS A 660 -39.80 -37.90 -1.31
N GLY A 661 -39.02 -38.78 -0.68
CA GLY A 661 -39.17 -39.08 0.75
C GLY A 661 -40.35 -40.01 1.06
N ASP A 662 -40.83 -40.73 0.04
CA ASP A 662 -42.00 -41.62 0.06
C ASP A 662 -41.61 -43.11 0.17
N GLY A 663 -40.36 -43.40 0.54
CA GLY A 663 -39.91 -44.75 0.80
C GLY A 663 -40.70 -45.42 1.95
N PRO A 664 -40.83 -46.76 1.95
CA PRO A 664 -41.66 -47.48 2.92
C PRO A 664 -41.26 -47.23 4.38
N VAL A 665 -39.98 -46.92 4.63
CA VAL A 665 -39.47 -46.52 5.96
C VAL A 665 -39.62 -45.01 6.17
N GLY A 666 -39.36 -44.21 5.14
CA GLY A 666 -39.41 -42.74 5.19
C GLY A 666 -40.77 -42.18 5.59
N LEU A 667 -41.87 -42.84 5.20
CA LEU A 667 -43.24 -42.43 5.54
C LEU A 667 -43.53 -42.47 7.06
N THR A 668 -42.76 -43.24 7.82
CA THR A 668 -42.90 -43.43 9.28
C THR A 668 -42.03 -42.48 10.12
N MET A 669 -41.18 -41.67 9.47
CA MET A 669 -40.20 -40.80 10.14
C MET A 669 -40.73 -39.37 10.37
N SER A 670 -40.25 -38.71 11.43
CA SER A 670 -40.54 -37.30 11.73
C SER A 670 -39.26 -36.57 12.17
N PRO A 671 -38.79 -35.53 11.42
CA PRO A 671 -39.34 -35.08 10.14
C PRO A 671 -39.17 -36.13 9.04
N ARG A 672 -40.03 -36.09 8.02
CA ARG A 672 -39.91 -36.97 6.84
C ARG A 672 -38.60 -36.70 6.08
N PRO A 673 -38.04 -37.70 5.38
CA PRO A 673 -36.89 -37.48 4.50
C PRO A 673 -37.20 -36.42 3.45
N ALA A 674 -36.20 -35.61 3.10
CA ALA A 674 -36.35 -34.52 2.14
C ALA A 674 -36.68 -35.05 0.74
N ASP A 675 -37.47 -34.26 -0.02
CA ASP A 675 -37.74 -34.51 -1.43
C ASP A 675 -36.51 -34.17 -2.28
N LEU A 676 -35.74 -35.21 -2.58
CA LEU A 676 -34.50 -35.11 -3.35
C LEU A 676 -34.75 -34.58 -4.76
N SER A 677 -35.95 -34.70 -5.35
CA SER A 677 -36.22 -34.14 -6.68
C SER A 677 -36.16 -32.61 -6.69
N LEU A 678 -36.50 -31.96 -5.57
CA LEU A 678 -36.41 -30.51 -5.38
C LEU A 678 -34.99 -30.07 -5.00
N HIS A 679 -34.26 -30.93 -4.28
CA HIS A 679 -32.91 -30.64 -3.78
C HIS A 679 -31.79 -31.06 -4.75
N ALA A 680 -32.11 -31.91 -5.73
CA ALA A 680 -31.21 -32.35 -6.79
C ALA A 680 -31.11 -31.34 -7.95
N VAL A 681 -32.03 -30.36 -8.04
CA VAL A 681 -32.00 -29.32 -9.07
C VAL A 681 -30.69 -28.53 -8.99
N LEU A 682 -30.02 -28.35 -10.13
CA LEU A 682 -28.79 -27.57 -10.22
C LEU A 682 -29.05 -26.12 -9.77
N GLY A 683 -28.23 -25.64 -8.84
CA GLY A 683 -28.36 -24.30 -8.24
C GLY A 683 -29.08 -24.27 -6.88
N VAL A 684 -29.80 -25.33 -6.48
CA VAL A 684 -30.43 -25.40 -5.15
C VAL A 684 -29.41 -25.80 -4.08
N HIS A 685 -28.66 -26.88 -4.33
CA HIS A 685 -27.51 -27.30 -3.52
C HIS A 685 -26.36 -27.68 -4.43
N SER A 686 -25.11 -27.51 -3.98
CA SER A 686 -23.92 -27.94 -4.73
C SER A 686 -23.65 -29.44 -4.56
N ASP A 687 -22.89 -30.04 -5.48
CA ASP A 687 -22.51 -31.46 -5.39
C ASP A 687 -21.73 -31.75 -4.10
N GLY A 688 -20.84 -30.83 -3.69
CA GLY A 688 -20.12 -30.94 -2.42
C GLY A 688 -21.02 -30.90 -1.19
N GLN A 689 -22.13 -30.15 -1.23
CA GLN A 689 -23.10 -30.15 -0.14
C GLN A 689 -23.87 -31.47 -0.08
N LEU A 690 -24.34 -31.98 -1.23
CA LEU A 690 -24.99 -33.30 -1.31
C LEU A 690 -24.03 -34.40 -0.86
N PHE A 691 -22.76 -34.35 -1.30
CA PHE A 691 -21.71 -35.27 -0.89
C PHE A 691 -21.46 -35.23 0.61
N LEU A 692 -21.37 -34.04 1.22
CA LEU A 692 -21.19 -33.92 2.67
C LEU A 692 -22.40 -34.43 3.45
N TRP A 693 -23.63 -34.21 3.00
CA TRP A 693 -24.81 -34.75 3.66
C TRP A 693 -24.93 -36.26 3.52
N ILE A 694 -24.53 -36.83 2.38
CA ILE A 694 -24.40 -38.29 2.24
C ILE A 694 -23.27 -38.80 3.15
N THR A 695 -22.15 -38.07 3.22
CA THR A 695 -20.97 -38.48 3.97
C THR A 695 -21.23 -38.46 5.48
N ASP A 696 -21.76 -37.35 6.01
CA ASP A 696 -21.86 -37.09 7.45
C ASP A 696 -23.30 -37.18 7.99
N GLY A 697 -24.28 -37.47 7.12
CA GLY A 697 -25.70 -37.40 7.46
C GLY A 697 -26.20 -35.95 7.43
N PHE A 698 -27.51 -35.76 7.65
CA PHE A 698 -28.09 -34.41 7.72
C PHE A 698 -28.46 -34.05 9.17
N PRO A 699 -27.86 -33.00 9.78
CA PRO A 699 -28.10 -32.61 11.16
C PRO A 699 -29.57 -32.34 11.46
N GLY A 700 -30.08 -32.87 12.59
CA GLY A 700 -31.48 -32.71 12.99
C GLY A 700 -32.47 -33.60 12.22
N SER A 701 -31.97 -34.54 11.40
CA SER A 701 -32.76 -35.58 10.74
C SER A 701 -32.33 -36.98 11.19
N VAL A 702 -33.09 -37.99 10.76
CA VAL A 702 -32.76 -39.42 10.94
C VAL A 702 -31.85 -39.97 9.83
N MET A 703 -31.35 -39.12 8.92
CA MET A 703 -30.46 -39.53 7.83
C MET A 703 -29.08 -39.94 8.40
N PRO A 704 -28.64 -41.20 8.25
CA PRO A 704 -27.36 -41.65 8.77
C PRO A 704 -26.18 -41.13 7.93
N ALA A 705 -25.00 -41.11 8.56
CA ALA A 705 -23.73 -40.84 7.88
C ALA A 705 -23.25 -42.07 7.11
N PHE A 706 -22.93 -41.93 5.82
CA PHE A 706 -22.42 -43.03 4.99
C PHE A 706 -20.90 -43.06 4.84
N ARG A 707 -20.15 -42.16 5.51
CA ARG A 707 -18.68 -42.12 5.49
C ARG A 707 -18.00 -43.47 5.76
N ALA A 708 -18.56 -44.25 6.67
CA ALA A 708 -18.03 -45.56 7.07
C ALA A 708 -18.54 -46.73 6.22
N ALA A 709 -19.61 -46.54 5.44
CA ALA A 709 -20.30 -47.60 4.70
C ALA A 709 -20.05 -47.55 3.19
N LEU A 710 -19.61 -46.40 2.65
CA LEU A 710 -19.32 -46.17 1.24
C LEU A 710 -17.94 -45.52 1.11
N ALA A 711 -17.18 -45.86 0.07
CA ALA A 711 -15.96 -45.16 -0.29
C ALA A 711 -16.27 -43.73 -0.79
N GLU A 712 -15.26 -42.86 -0.83
CA GLU A 712 -15.43 -41.48 -1.29
C GLU A 712 -15.90 -41.39 -2.75
N GLU A 713 -15.30 -42.18 -3.65
CA GLU A 713 -15.70 -42.27 -5.05
C GLU A 713 -17.15 -42.74 -5.23
N GLU A 714 -17.58 -43.74 -4.45
CA GLU A 714 -18.95 -44.26 -4.42
C GLU A 714 -19.97 -43.18 -4.02
N ARG A 715 -19.64 -42.33 -3.03
CA ARG A 715 -20.51 -41.23 -2.62
C ARG A 715 -20.63 -40.17 -3.71
N TRP A 716 -19.59 -39.90 -4.48
CA TRP A 716 -19.64 -39.01 -5.65
C TRP A 716 -20.48 -39.58 -6.81
N HIS A 717 -20.43 -40.90 -7.03
CA HIS A 717 -21.35 -41.57 -7.96
C HIS A 717 -22.81 -41.43 -7.52
N VAL A 718 -23.10 -41.59 -6.22
CA VAL A 718 -24.46 -41.38 -5.68
C VAL A 718 -24.93 -39.94 -5.92
N VAL A 719 -24.07 -38.94 -5.72
CA VAL A 719 -24.39 -37.53 -6.04
C VAL A 719 -24.77 -37.37 -7.51
N ASN A 720 -23.99 -37.95 -8.43
CA ASN A 720 -24.28 -37.91 -9.87
C ASN A 720 -25.62 -38.58 -10.22
N TYR A 721 -26.00 -39.66 -9.53
CA TYR A 721 -27.33 -40.28 -9.72
C TYR A 721 -28.46 -39.43 -9.13
N VAL A 722 -28.29 -38.91 -7.90
CA VAL A 722 -29.31 -38.05 -7.26
C VAL A 722 -29.65 -36.86 -8.14
N ARG A 723 -28.67 -36.28 -8.85
CA ARG A 723 -28.90 -35.22 -9.85
C ARG A 723 -29.87 -35.60 -10.97
N THR A 724 -29.99 -36.88 -11.31
CA THR A 724 -30.92 -37.35 -12.34
C THR A 724 -32.37 -37.43 -11.86
N LEU A 725 -32.62 -37.34 -10.55
CA LEU A 725 -33.97 -37.34 -9.95
C LEU A 725 -34.64 -35.96 -10.05
N ALA A 726 -33.91 -34.93 -10.47
CA ALA A 726 -34.47 -33.61 -10.74
C ALA A 726 -35.46 -33.69 -11.93
N PRO A 727 -36.58 -32.93 -11.90
CA PRO A 727 -37.47 -32.81 -13.05
C PRO A 727 -36.71 -32.28 -14.27
N LYS A 728 -36.98 -32.86 -15.45
CA LYS A 728 -36.38 -32.42 -16.72
C LYS A 728 -37.10 -31.22 -17.32
#